data_AF-A0AAJ6VCS4-F1
#
_entry.id   AF-A0AAJ6VCS4-F1
#
_cell.length_a   1.000
_cell.length_b   1.000
_cell.length_c   1.000
_cell.angle_alpha   90.00
_cell.angle_beta   90.00
_cell.angle_gamma   90.00
#
_symmetry.space_group_name_H-M   'P 1'
#
loop_
_entity.id
_entity.type
_entity.pdbx_description
1 polymer ?
#
loop_
_entity_poly.entity_id
_entity_poly.type
_entity_poly.pdbx_seq_one_letter_code
_entity_poly.pdbx_strand_id
1 'polypeptide(L)'
;MDHEYFVISYQRKKRDHHVFCLSIHMTGPPDLNLVLTEMSSPLVNKLMACAKAVAVGNLKLADVLFEEMGGLTAEETSEVTKKVVSYFAEALARRVHGVYPRNPFPLLPSSIVNTQRSLRYFEIIPATIDYLAAAYFIGKQPVHFIDFSIMLGTREYDSLLFLPSRVFRLTNIGPNPCKDNNHIQERQRKLTELARQLNVDFQLKQFEANIPAVIEECVLKLESTSDDEIVIVRWEFELHKLLAVEGAIERVLSKLKELKPKFMLINEQEADHNSPDFFDRFALSFQYYSRVFDHFNCFSGEPDREEILERHWRRQISNVVACKGIDRVERHQTFDQWKERLRGAGFGTTYKFPMFYPFHGHPLFFASLWEPIDPTESSRGVGISNPITIQDASVSSVIEPEEVCSSDSEDDSAYDNSNTLGIFWNQKKWSAEEVREYLVSSFTERESRRMNRWMSRRLTGNSAGRDKKLSVCDTSLASLLRIPPSNTPIWEAKQYYVDDSVINAYFELLRKRWMEFPNLYMKNCSLPTWIMSFLLSGKWTESKVLSYLNIEEIAGTSKLFIPVCLENHWILVCVDIESRALLWLDSLNSHHDKKGVISRWIKEHLMPKLGYDNAQEWQFLEPVDLPRQTNGVDCGIFVMKYADCLALGDHFPFTQQDIPLFRRHIFLDIYRGKLRPQILSKNFRAYYYA
;
A
#
# COMPACT_ATOMS: atom_id res chain seq x y z
N MET A 1 24.95 30.50 -24.44
CA MET A 1 24.51 30.48 -25.84
C MET A 1 24.45 29.03 -26.24
N ASP A 2 23.25 28.45 -26.18
CA ASP A 2 22.79 27.39 -27.06
C ASP A 2 21.27 27.54 -27.04
N HIS A 3 20.77 28.17 -28.09
CA HIS A 3 19.36 28.44 -28.31
C HIS A 3 18.75 27.23 -29.02
N GLU A 4 17.87 26.48 -28.35
CA GLU A 4 17.03 25.49 -29.03
C GLU A 4 15.79 26.21 -29.62
N TYR A 5 15.79 26.38 -30.93
CA TYR A 5 14.70 26.97 -31.71
C TYR A 5 13.63 25.91 -32.05
N PHE A 6 12.35 26.28 -31.99
CA PHE A 6 11.24 25.46 -32.50
C PHE A 6 11.01 25.73 -34.01
N VAL A 7 10.90 24.67 -34.81
CA VAL A 7 10.55 24.74 -36.25
C VAL A 7 9.04 24.57 -36.43
N ILE A 8 8.35 25.62 -36.89
CA ILE A 8 6.96 25.55 -37.35
C ILE A 8 6.99 25.19 -38.84
N SER A 9 6.46 24.03 -39.23
CA SER A 9 6.27 23.69 -40.64
C SER A 9 4.82 23.87 -41.07
N TYR A 10 4.63 24.60 -42.17
CA TYR A 10 3.33 24.95 -42.74
C TYR A 10 3.13 24.14 -44.03
N GLN A 11 2.21 23.18 -44.08
CA GLN A 11 1.84 22.53 -45.34
C GLN A 11 0.50 23.05 -45.85
N ARG A 12 0.53 23.64 -47.03
CA ARG A 12 -0.64 24.13 -47.76
C ARG A 12 -1.13 23.03 -48.71
N LYS A 13 -2.26 22.38 -48.39
CA LYS A 13 -3.01 21.57 -49.37
C LYS A 13 -4.12 22.43 -50.00
N LYS A 14 -4.27 22.30 -51.33
CA LYS A 14 -5.28 23.00 -52.13
C LYS A 14 -6.65 22.32 -51.99
N ARG A 15 -7.65 23.19 -51.78
CA ARG A 15 -9.11 23.03 -51.91
C ARG A 15 -9.84 22.28 -50.79
N ASP A 16 -10.67 23.10 -50.15
CA ASP A 16 -11.84 22.88 -49.31
C ASP A 16 -11.67 21.94 -48.12
N HIS A 17 -11.89 22.50 -46.93
CA HIS A 17 -11.77 21.97 -45.56
C HIS A 17 -10.44 22.34 -44.88
N HIS A 18 -10.50 23.36 -44.01
CA HIS A 18 -9.41 23.74 -43.11
C HIS A 18 -9.35 22.73 -41.95
N VAL A 19 -8.39 21.81 -41.98
CA VAL A 19 -8.04 20.97 -40.82
C VAL A 19 -6.72 21.50 -40.26
N PHE A 20 -6.74 22.03 -39.04
CA PHE A 20 -5.54 22.41 -38.29
C PHE A 20 -4.90 21.14 -37.71
N CYS A 21 -3.85 20.63 -38.35
CA CYS A 21 -3.03 19.59 -37.75
C CYS A 21 -1.88 20.25 -36.98
N LEU A 22 -2.04 20.40 -35.66
CA LEU A 22 -0.99 20.89 -34.78
C LEU A 22 -0.14 19.69 -34.32
N SER A 23 0.98 19.43 -34.99
CA SER A 23 1.96 18.45 -34.51
C SER A 23 2.83 19.11 -33.44
N ILE A 24 2.52 18.85 -32.16
CA ILE A 24 3.35 19.31 -31.04
C ILE A 24 4.38 18.21 -30.74
N HIS A 25 5.66 18.45 -31.03
CA HIS A 25 6.73 17.66 -30.42
C HIS A 25 7.03 18.24 -29.03
N MET A 26 6.64 17.51 -27.98
CA MET A 26 6.81 17.92 -26.59
C MET A 26 8.19 17.49 -26.06
N THR A 27 9.09 18.43 -25.84
CA THR A 27 10.35 18.22 -25.11
C THR A 27 10.12 18.47 -23.61
N GLY A 28 9.51 17.51 -22.93
CA GLY A 28 9.40 17.44 -21.47
C GLY A 28 10.07 16.17 -20.92
N PRO A 29 10.22 16.01 -19.59
CA PRO A 29 10.77 14.78 -19.02
C PRO A 29 9.98 13.55 -19.53
N PRO A 30 10.65 12.40 -19.79
CA PRO A 30 10.03 11.23 -20.43
C PRO A 30 8.72 10.75 -19.76
N ASP A 31 8.65 10.89 -18.43
CA ASP A 31 7.51 10.48 -17.60
C ASP A 31 6.22 11.29 -17.86
N LEU A 32 6.35 12.56 -18.26
CA LEU A 32 5.18 13.42 -18.55
C LEU A 32 4.61 13.11 -19.93
N ASN A 33 5.47 12.78 -20.89
CA ASN A 33 5.09 12.51 -22.26
C ASN A 33 4.37 11.15 -22.42
N LEU A 34 4.85 10.08 -21.77
CA LEU A 34 4.25 8.74 -21.87
C LEU A 34 2.81 8.71 -21.33
N VAL A 35 2.57 9.42 -20.23
CA VAL A 35 1.30 9.44 -19.51
C VAL A 35 0.24 10.26 -20.25
N LEU A 36 0.60 11.42 -20.80
CA LEU A 36 -0.36 12.25 -21.54
C LEU A 36 -0.89 11.55 -22.79
N THR A 37 -0.14 10.58 -23.34
CA THR A 37 -0.59 9.69 -24.42
C THR A 37 -1.65 8.67 -24.00
N GLU A 38 -1.67 8.20 -22.74
CA GLU A 38 -2.69 7.23 -22.27
C GLU A 38 -4.06 7.88 -22.05
N MET A 39 -4.10 9.20 -21.83
CA MET A 39 -5.32 9.97 -21.54
C MET A 39 -5.76 10.85 -22.73
N SER A 40 -5.21 10.62 -23.92
CA SER A 40 -5.29 11.57 -25.03
C SER A 40 -6.67 11.60 -25.69
N SER A 41 -7.60 12.36 -25.13
CA SER A 41 -8.79 12.81 -25.83
C SER A 41 -8.60 14.23 -26.38
N PRO A 42 -9.29 14.63 -27.47
CA PRO A 42 -9.24 15.99 -27.98
C PRO A 42 -9.54 17.04 -26.90
N LEU A 43 -10.47 16.74 -26.00
CA LEU A 43 -10.86 17.60 -24.89
C LEU A 43 -9.69 17.81 -23.90
N VAL A 44 -9.02 16.74 -23.49
CA VAL A 44 -7.85 16.81 -22.60
C VAL A 44 -6.70 17.59 -23.26
N ASN A 45 -6.45 17.35 -24.55
CA ASN A 45 -5.42 18.06 -25.29
C ASN A 45 -5.67 19.58 -25.33
N LYS A 46 -6.93 20.01 -25.50
CA LYS A 46 -7.30 21.43 -25.45
C LYS A 46 -7.16 22.02 -24.06
N LEU A 47 -7.53 21.29 -23.00
CA LEU A 47 -7.30 21.73 -21.63
C LEU A 47 -5.82 21.95 -21.34
N MET A 48 -4.96 21.02 -21.75
CA MET A 48 -3.50 21.14 -21.59
C MET A 48 -2.93 22.33 -22.37
N ALA A 49 -3.38 22.53 -23.61
CA ALA A 49 -2.99 23.70 -24.40
C ALA A 49 -3.45 25.01 -23.74
N CYS A 50 -4.65 25.04 -23.17
CA CYS A 50 -5.18 26.21 -22.46
C CYS A 50 -4.34 26.52 -21.22
N ALA A 51 -4.01 25.52 -20.43
CA ALA A 51 -3.12 25.68 -19.27
C ALA A 51 -1.74 26.24 -19.67
N LYS A 52 -1.14 25.77 -20.78
CA LYS A 52 0.10 26.33 -21.31
C LYS A 52 -0.05 27.79 -21.73
N ALA A 53 -1.14 28.13 -22.43
CA ALA A 53 -1.43 29.51 -22.84
C ALA A 53 -1.55 30.44 -21.62
N VAL A 54 -2.24 30.00 -20.57
CA VAL A 54 -2.33 30.72 -19.28
C VAL A 54 -0.96 30.83 -18.60
N ALA A 55 -0.13 29.77 -18.64
CA ALA A 55 1.20 29.77 -18.05
C ALA A 55 2.12 30.85 -18.65
N VAL A 56 2.07 31.03 -19.98
CA VAL A 56 2.88 32.03 -20.70
C VAL A 56 2.20 33.40 -20.82
N GLY A 57 1.03 33.58 -20.23
CA GLY A 57 0.29 34.85 -20.24
C GLY A 57 -0.46 35.16 -21.53
N ASN A 58 -0.62 34.21 -22.45
CA ASN A 58 -1.38 34.39 -23.69
C ASN A 58 -2.88 34.17 -23.46
N LEU A 59 -3.53 35.13 -22.80
CA LEU A 59 -4.95 35.04 -22.43
C LEU A 59 -5.89 34.99 -23.65
N LYS A 60 -5.53 35.65 -24.76
CA LYS A 60 -6.32 35.60 -26.00
C LYS A 60 -6.40 34.18 -26.57
N LEU A 61 -5.28 33.46 -26.56
CA LEU A 61 -5.24 32.06 -26.97
C LEU A 61 -6.00 31.18 -25.97
N ALA A 62 -5.86 31.45 -24.67
CA ALA A 62 -6.61 30.73 -23.65
C ALA A 62 -8.13 30.86 -23.84
N ASP A 63 -8.64 32.06 -24.13
CA ASP A 63 -10.07 32.29 -24.38
C ASP A 63 -10.59 31.49 -25.58
N VAL A 64 -9.85 31.49 -26.71
CA VAL A 64 -10.20 30.67 -27.88
C VAL A 64 -10.22 29.18 -27.54
N LEU A 65 -9.22 28.70 -26.80
CA LEU A 65 -9.15 27.30 -26.38
C LEU A 65 -10.28 26.92 -25.41
N PHE A 66 -10.72 27.85 -24.56
CA PHE A 66 -11.89 27.66 -23.69
C PHE A 66 -13.19 27.49 -24.47
N GLU A 67 -13.42 28.31 -25.49
CA GLU A 67 -14.59 28.20 -26.37
C GLU A 67 -14.61 26.86 -27.11
N GLU A 68 -13.47 26.43 -27.64
CA GLU A 68 -13.32 25.15 -28.35
C GLU A 68 -13.58 23.93 -27.44
N MET A 69 -13.19 23.99 -26.16
CA MET A 69 -13.47 22.91 -25.20
C MET A 69 -14.98 22.69 -25.00
N GLY A 70 -15.81 23.73 -25.12
CA GLY A 70 -17.26 23.63 -25.00
C GLY A 70 -17.87 22.67 -26.03
N GLY A 71 -17.41 22.72 -27.28
CA GLY A 71 -17.84 21.80 -28.34
C GLY A 71 -17.38 20.36 -28.11
N LEU A 72 -16.11 20.18 -27.73
CA LEU A 72 -15.51 18.85 -27.50
C LEU A 72 -16.08 18.14 -26.27
N THR A 73 -16.62 18.88 -25.30
CA THR A 73 -17.24 18.29 -24.11
C THR A 73 -18.45 17.42 -24.47
N ALA A 74 -19.19 17.76 -25.53
CA ALA A 74 -20.32 16.97 -26.00
C ALA A 74 -19.89 15.67 -26.70
N GLU A 75 -18.72 15.67 -27.33
CA GLU A 75 -18.16 14.53 -28.07
C GLU A 75 -17.43 13.54 -27.16
N GLU A 76 -17.01 13.97 -25.97
CA GLU A 76 -16.35 13.11 -24.99
C GLU A 76 -17.30 11.99 -24.52
N THR A 77 -16.79 10.77 -24.41
CA THR A 77 -17.57 9.60 -24.00
C THR A 77 -17.36 9.26 -22.52
N SER A 78 -16.20 9.61 -21.97
CA SER A 78 -15.90 9.40 -20.56
C SER A 78 -16.51 10.50 -19.69
N GLU A 79 -17.56 10.15 -18.94
CA GLU A 79 -18.17 11.06 -17.96
C GLU A 79 -17.18 11.51 -16.89
N VAL A 80 -16.25 10.64 -16.48
CA VAL A 80 -15.17 11.01 -15.56
C VAL A 80 -14.28 12.09 -16.19
N THR A 81 -13.88 11.91 -17.44
CA THR A 81 -13.05 12.90 -18.15
C THR A 81 -13.77 14.25 -18.27
N LYS A 82 -15.06 14.26 -18.61
CA LYS A 82 -15.87 15.49 -18.65
C LYS A 82 -15.86 16.21 -17.30
N LYS A 83 -16.12 15.47 -16.21
CA LYS A 83 -16.14 16.03 -14.86
C LYS A 83 -14.79 16.64 -14.49
N VAL A 84 -13.70 15.88 -14.64
CA VAL A 84 -12.37 16.35 -14.25
C VAL A 84 -11.92 17.53 -15.10
N VAL A 85 -12.13 17.49 -16.42
CA VAL A 85 -11.84 18.63 -17.30
C VAL A 85 -12.61 19.88 -16.87
N SER A 86 -13.90 19.74 -16.55
CA SER A 86 -14.73 20.86 -16.07
C SER A 86 -14.15 21.49 -14.80
N TYR A 87 -13.68 20.69 -13.84
CA TYR A 87 -13.07 21.19 -12.60
C TYR A 87 -11.75 21.91 -12.81
N PHE A 88 -10.91 21.40 -13.71
CA PHE A 88 -9.66 22.07 -14.07
C PHE A 88 -9.89 23.33 -14.90
N ALA A 89 -10.85 23.32 -15.83
CA ALA A 89 -11.26 24.48 -16.62
C ALA A 89 -11.80 25.60 -15.72
N GLU A 90 -12.66 25.27 -14.75
CA GLU A 90 -13.14 26.23 -13.75
C GLU A 90 -11.97 26.81 -12.93
N ALA A 91 -11.05 25.95 -12.49
CA ALA A 91 -9.90 26.39 -11.70
C ALA A 91 -8.94 27.30 -12.49
N LEU A 92 -8.76 27.04 -13.80
CA LEU A 92 -8.03 27.91 -14.71
C LEU A 92 -8.73 29.27 -14.87
N ALA A 93 -10.05 29.28 -15.09
CA ALA A 93 -10.80 30.54 -15.19
C ALA A 93 -10.67 31.37 -13.91
N ARG A 94 -10.82 30.73 -12.74
CA ARG A 94 -10.57 31.33 -11.42
C ARG A 94 -9.17 31.93 -11.30
N ARG A 95 -8.15 31.22 -11.80
CA ARG A 95 -6.76 31.70 -11.82
C ARG A 95 -6.62 32.98 -12.65
N VAL A 96 -7.19 33.00 -13.85
CA VAL A 96 -7.12 34.13 -14.80
C VAL A 96 -7.84 35.36 -14.22
N HIS A 97 -9.01 35.16 -13.61
CA HIS A 97 -9.80 36.24 -13.02
C HIS A 97 -9.34 36.67 -11.61
N GLY A 98 -8.37 35.98 -11.01
CA GLY A 98 -7.92 36.28 -9.65
C GLY A 98 -8.97 35.97 -8.57
N VAL A 99 -9.85 35.00 -8.83
CA VAL A 99 -10.94 34.62 -7.91
C VAL A 99 -10.58 33.34 -7.18
N TYR A 100 -10.28 33.44 -5.89
CA TYR A 100 -9.81 32.32 -5.09
C TYR A 100 -10.82 31.92 -4.00
N PRO A 101 -10.91 30.62 -3.65
CA PRO A 101 -11.68 30.21 -2.49
C PRO A 101 -11.11 30.87 -1.21
N ARG A 102 -11.92 31.65 -0.49
CA ARG A 102 -11.51 32.39 0.71
C ARG A 102 -11.07 31.52 1.89
N ASN A 103 -11.45 30.24 1.90
CA ASN A 103 -11.13 29.32 2.99
C ASN A 103 -10.38 28.11 2.42
N PRO A 104 -9.16 27.80 2.88
CA PRO A 104 -8.44 26.60 2.45
C PRO A 104 -9.19 25.31 2.84
N PHE A 105 -10.03 25.36 3.87
CA PHE A 105 -10.81 24.22 4.35
C PHE A 105 -12.27 24.25 3.84
N PRO A 106 -12.85 23.08 3.52
CA PRO A 106 -14.25 23.00 3.10
C PRO A 106 -15.18 23.23 4.30
N LEU A 107 -16.12 24.16 4.17
CA LEU A 107 -17.30 24.20 5.03
C LEU A 107 -18.31 23.17 4.50
N LEU A 108 -18.60 22.17 5.32
CA LEU A 108 -19.63 21.16 5.11
C LEU A 108 -20.99 21.65 5.65
N PRO A 109 -22.12 21.32 4.99
CA PRO A 109 -23.45 21.55 5.53
C PRO A 109 -23.65 20.88 6.91
N SER A 110 -24.35 21.55 7.83
CA SER A 110 -24.60 21.02 9.18
C SER A 110 -25.30 19.65 9.17
N SER A 111 -26.19 19.39 8.22
CA SER A 111 -26.85 18.09 8.02
C SER A 111 -25.85 16.96 7.72
N ILE A 112 -24.79 17.27 6.98
CA ILE A 112 -23.74 16.34 6.61
C ILE A 112 -22.82 16.11 7.81
N VAL A 113 -22.43 17.16 8.53
CA VAL A 113 -21.57 17.03 9.73
C VAL A 113 -22.28 16.25 10.86
N ASN A 114 -23.59 16.43 11.03
CA ASN A 114 -24.36 15.82 12.11
C ASN A 114 -24.73 14.35 11.89
N THR A 115 -24.71 13.84 10.66
CA THR A 115 -25.14 12.46 10.37
C THR A 115 -24.12 11.40 10.77
N GLN A 116 -22.87 11.75 11.11
CA GLN A 116 -21.75 10.85 11.48
C GLN A 116 -21.42 9.74 10.45
N ARG A 117 -22.27 9.54 9.43
CA ARG A 117 -22.13 8.60 8.30
C ARG A 117 -21.27 9.14 7.17
N SER A 118 -21.13 10.46 7.11
CA SER A 118 -20.66 11.25 5.97
C SER A 118 -19.16 11.19 5.69
N LEU A 119 -18.35 10.67 6.63
CA LEU A 119 -16.89 10.78 6.56
C LEU A 119 -16.17 9.41 6.63
N ARG A 120 -16.91 8.30 6.43
CA ARG A 120 -16.40 6.91 6.30
C ARG A 120 -15.58 6.65 5.02
N TYR A 121 -14.88 7.67 4.56
CA TYR A 121 -14.27 7.71 3.26
C TYR A 121 -12.79 7.32 3.30
N PHE A 122 -12.04 7.85 4.26
CA PHE A 122 -10.67 7.43 4.52
C PHE A 122 -10.57 6.15 5.36
N GLU A 123 -11.69 5.45 5.62
CA GLU A 123 -11.69 4.08 6.16
C GLU A 123 -10.99 3.08 5.22
N ILE A 124 -10.74 3.46 3.95
CA ILE A 124 -9.91 2.70 3.00
C ILE A 124 -8.44 2.67 3.44
N ILE A 125 -7.96 3.70 4.17
CA ILE A 125 -6.77 3.57 5.00
C ILE A 125 -7.22 2.82 6.25
N PRO A 126 -6.92 1.53 6.36
CA PRO A 126 -7.59 0.66 7.32
C PRO A 126 -7.42 1.19 8.75
N ALA A 127 -8.37 0.81 9.61
CA ALA A 127 -8.27 0.88 11.07
C ALA A 127 -6.97 0.25 11.63
N THR A 128 -6.13 -0.33 10.77
CA THR A 128 -4.74 -0.74 10.99
C THR A 128 -3.95 0.26 11.82
N ILE A 129 -4.19 1.57 11.73
CA ILE A 129 -3.50 2.56 12.57
C ILE A 129 -3.83 2.38 14.06
N ASP A 130 -5.12 2.29 14.40
CA ASP A 130 -5.58 2.11 15.77
C ASP A 130 -5.29 0.69 16.27
N TYR A 131 -5.33 -0.31 15.37
CA TYR A 131 -4.86 -1.66 15.66
C TYR A 131 -3.35 -1.74 15.87
N LEU A 132 -2.54 -0.99 15.12
CA LEU A 132 -1.09 -0.93 15.29
C LEU A 132 -0.76 -0.27 16.62
N ALA A 133 -1.43 0.84 16.95
CA ALA A 133 -1.33 1.44 18.27
C ALA A 133 -1.73 0.41 19.36
N ALA A 134 -2.94 -0.17 19.28
CA ALA A 134 -3.40 -1.16 20.26
C ALA A 134 -2.50 -2.42 20.36
N ALA A 135 -1.93 -2.90 19.25
CA ALA A 135 -1.02 -4.04 19.23
C ALA A 135 0.37 -3.71 19.77
N TYR A 136 0.82 -2.46 19.62
CA TYR A 136 2.06 -1.97 20.20
C TYR A 136 1.92 -1.77 21.71
N PHE A 137 0.74 -1.39 22.17
CA PHE A 137 0.46 -1.11 23.58
C PHE A 137 -0.30 -2.24 24.24
N ILE A 138 0.43 -3.23 24.73
CA ILE A 138 -0.14 -4.34 25.53
C ILE A 138 -0.46 -3.90 26.98
N GLY A 139 -0.25 -2.62 27.35
CA GLY A 139 -0.42 -2.08 28.70
C GLY A 139 -1.57 -1.08 28.89
N LYS A 140 -2.05 -0.93 30.13
CA LYS A 140 -3.07 0.07 30.55
C LYS A 140 -2.52 1.49 30.76
N GLN A 141 -1.39 1.83 30.13
CA GLN A 141 -0.72 3.12 30.35
C GLN A 141 -1.59 4.29 29.85
N PRO A 142 -1.49 5.48 30.47
CA PRO A 142 -2.13 6.68 29.94
C PRO A 142 -1.66 7.00 28.52
N VAL A 143 -2.58 7.39 27.65
CA VAL A 143 -2.31 7.66 26.23
C VAL A 143 -2.83 9.05 25.86
N HIS A 144 -1.99 9.84 25.19
CA HIS A 144 -2.32 11.12 24.60
C HIS A 144 -2.27 11.04 23.07
N PHE A 145 -3.39 11.27 22.39
CA PHE A 145 -3.41 11.46 20.94
C PHE A 145 -3.43 12.96 20.62
N ILE A 146 -2.49 13.39 19.78
CA ILE A 146 -2.48 14.69 19.12
C ILE A 146 -2.90 14.46 17.67
N ASP A 147 -4.11 14.85 17.33
CA ASP A 147 -4.80 14.45 16.11
C ASP A 147 -5.07 15.65 15.18
N PHE A 148 -4.47 15.61 13.99
CA PHE A 148 -4.61 16.59 12.91
C PHE A 148 -5.53 16.07 11.79
N SER A 149 -6.69 15.54 12.13
CA SER A 149 -7.72 15.14 11.16
C SER A 149 -8.75 16.25 10.95
N ILE A 150 -9.06 16.55 9.68
CA ILE A 150 -10.28 17.30 9.31
C ILE A 150 -11.53 16.50 9.68
N MET A 151 -11.41 15.18 9.65
CA MET A 151 -12.52 14.24 9.61
C MET A 151 -12.94 13.85 11.03
N LEU A 152 -13.79 14.68 11.63
CA LEU A 152 -14.31 14.47 12.99
C LEU A 152 -15.22 13.22 13.01
N GLY A 153 -14.86 12.16 13.74
CA GLY A 153 -15.72 10.98 13.89
C GLY A 153 -15.02 9.65 14.22
N THR A 154 -15.26 8.63 13.37
CA THR A 154 -15.09 7.19 13.68
C THR A 154 -13.75 6.84 14.33
N ARG A 155 -12.65 7.47 13.94
CA ARG A 155 -11.32 7.24 14.49
C ARG A 155 -11.22 7.48 16.01
N GLU A 156 -11.91 8.49 16.53
CA GLU A 156 -11.86 8.80 17.97
C GLU A 156 -12.70 7.80 18.77
N TYR A 157 -13.81 7.35 18.18
CA TYR A 157 -14.63 6.27 18.73
C TYR A 157 -13.86 4.95 18.71
N ASP A 158 -13.19 4.64 17.60
CA ASP A 158 -12.35 3.45 17.44
C ASP A 158 -11.19 3.46 18.44
N SER A 159 -10.54 4.61 18.63
CA SER A 159 -9.48 4.77 19.64
C SER A 159 -10.01 4.45 21.05
N LEU A 160 -11.19 4.95 21.42
CA LEU A 160 -11.83 4.61 22.70
C LEU A 160 -12.21 3.13 22.81
N LEU A 161 -12.64 2.50 21.72
CA LEU A 161 -13.12 1.11 21.70
C LEU A 161 -11.99 0.08 21.68
N PHE A 162 -10.88 0.39 21.01
CA PHE A 162 -9.82 -0.58 20.71
C PHE A 162 -8.54 -0.39 21.53
N LEU A 163 -8.28 0.79 22.10
CA LEU A 163 -7.11 0.97 22.95
C LEU A 163 -7.34 0.34 24.33
N PRO A 164 -6.37 -0.43 24.87
CA PRO A 164 -6.51 -1.06 26.19
C PRO A 164 -6.32 -0.09 27.36
N SER A 165 -6.02 1.19 27.11
CA SER A 165 -5.81 2.22 28.13
C SER A 165 -7.07 2.55 28.92
N ARG A 166 -6.88 2.86 30.21
CA ARG A 166 -7.93 3.39 31.10
C ARG A 166 -7.87 4.90 31.27
N VAL A 167 -6.85 5.56 30.72
CA VAL A 167 -6.69 7.02 30.71
C VAL A 167 -6.36 7.45 29.30
N PHE A 168 -7.28 8.15 28.65
CA PHE A 168 -7.16 8.56 27.27
C PHE A 168 -7.38 10.06 27.12
N ARG A 169 -6.35 10.75 26.64
CA ARG A 169 -6.43 12.16 26.29
C ARG A 169 -6.37 12.32 24.79
N LEU A 170 -7.26 13.15 24.27
CA LEU A 170 -7.33 13.48 22.86
C LEU A 170 -7.20 14.99 22.71
N THR A 171 -6.23 15.44 21.94
CA THR A 171 -6.07 16.83 21.52
C THR A 171 -6.23 16.91 20.02
N ASN A 172 -7.34 17.48 19.56
CA ASN A 172 -7.63 17.63 18.14
C ASN A 172 -7.28 19.05 17.69
N ILE A 173 -6.46 19.17 16.65
CA ILE A 173 -6.07 20.45 16.02
C ILE A 173 -6.48 20.37 14.57
N GLY A 174 -7.51 21.11 14.18
CA GLY A 174 -8.03 21.00 12.82
C GLY A 174 -9.06 22.07 12.50
N PRO A 175 -9.47 22.16 11.23
CA PRO A 175 -10.47 23.13 10.81
C PRO A 175 -11.83 22.83 11.41
N ASN A 176 -12.64 23.87 11.56
CA ASN A 176 -14.04 23.72 11.88
C ASN A 176 -14.83 23.49 10.57
N PRO A 177 -15.37 22.28 10.32
CA PRO A 177 -16.04 21.99 9.06
C PRO A 177 -17.41 22.68 8.97
N CYS A 178 -17.94 23.27 10.04
CA CYS A 178 -19.26 23.89 10.04
C CYS A 178 -19.23 25.28 10.67
N LYS A 179 -20.10 26.18 10.19
CA LYS A 179 -20.29 27.48 10.88
C LYS A 179 -20.99 27.34 12.23
N ASP A 180 -21.74 26.26 12.42
CA ASP A 180 -22.47 25.97 13.65
C ASP A 180 -21.60 25.12 14.59
N ASN A 181 -21.35 25.61 15.80
CA ASN A 181 -20.55 24.93 16.82
C ASN A 181 -21.30 23.80 17.55
N ASN A 182 -22.60 23.61 17.28
CA ASN A 182 -23.39 22.55 17.90
C ASN A 182 -22.79 21.15 17.69
N HIS A 183 -22.19 20.88 16.53
CA HIS A 183 -21.59 19.57 16.24
C HIS A 183 -20.36 19.27 17.11
N ILE A 184 -19.56 20.29 17.46
CA ILE A 184 -18.39 20.13 18.35
C ILE A 184 -18.86 19.75 19.75
N GLN A 185 -19.87 20.45 20.27
CA GLN A 185 -20.45 20.18 21.58
C GLN A 185 -21.10 18.78 21.62
N GLU A 186 -21.83 18.41 20.57
CA GLU A 186 -22.45 17.09 20.48
C GLU A 186 -21.42 15.96 20.35
N ARG A 187 -20.33 16.17 19.60
CA ARG A 187 -19.18 15.23 19.54
C ARG A 187 -18.55 15.06 20.90
N GLN A 188 -18.23 16.16 21.60
CA GLN A 188 -17.69 16.13 22.96
C GLN A 188 -18.59 15.33 23.89
N ARG A 189 -19.91 15.60 23.86
CA ARG A 189 -20.90 14.90 24.68
C ARG A 189 -20.91 13.39 24.40
N LYS A 190 -20.95 13.00 23.13
CA LYS A 190 -21.00 11.58 22.72
C LYS A 190 -19.72 10.81 23.06
N LEU A 191 -18.54 11.39 22.83
CA LEU A 191 -17.26 10.75 23.17
C LEU A 191 -17.09 10.60 24.68
N THR A 192 -17.48 11.63 25.45
CA THR A 192 -17.44 11.59 26.92
C THR A 192 -18.39 10.51 27.47
N GLU A 193 -19.59 10.40 26.91
CA GLU A 193 -20.55 9.36 27.31
C GLU A 193 -20.05 7.96 26.96
N LEU A 194 -19.44 7.76 25.79
CA LEU A 194 -18.83 6.47 25.42
C LEU A 194 -17.67 6.11 26.36
N ALA A 195 -16.77 7.05 26.65
CA ALA A 195 -15.66 6.82 27.57
C ALA A 195 -16.15 6.42 28.97
N ARG A 196 -17.22 7.07 29.45
CA ARG A 196 -17.89 6.72 30.72
C ARG A 196 -18.43 5.29 30.69
N GLN A 197 -19.06 4.86 29.59
CA GLN A 197 -19.57 3.49 29.42
C GLN A 197 -18.44 2.45 29.39
N LEU A 198 -17.29 2.80 28.83
CA LEU A 198 -16.12 1.94 28.75
C LEU A 198 -15.23 1.99 30.01
N ASN A 199 -15.57 2.83 30.99
CA ASN A 199 -14.77 3.10 32.18
C ASN A 199 -13.33 3.52 31.82
N VAL A 200 -13.23 4.55 30.98
CA VAL A 200 -12.00 5.24 30.57
C VAL A 200 -12.06 6.67 31.10
N ASP A 201 -11.03 7.08 31.83
CA ASP A 201 -10.82 8.49 32.18
C ASP A 201 -10.42 9.24 30.91
N PHE A 202 -11.32 10.11 30.44
CA PHE A 202 -11.22 10.71 29.11
C PHE A 202 -11.19 12.23 29.17
N GLN A 203 -10.19 12.81 28.50
CA GLN A 203 -10.08 14.26 28.32
C GLN A 203 -10.00 14.60 26.84
N LEU A 204 -10.87 15.49 26.36
CA LEU A 204 -10.83 16.04 25.01
C LEU A 204 -10.49 17.53 25.06
N LYS A 205 -9.47 17.93 24.30
CA LYS A 205 -9.09 19.32 24.03
C LYS A 205 -9.19 19.57 22.53
N GLN A 206 -9.83 20.65 22.12
CA GLN A 206 -9.98 20.99 20.71
C GLN A 206 -9.43 22.38 20.43
N PHE A 207 -8.65 22.49 19.37
CA PHE A 207 -8.14 23.73 18.82
C PHE A 207 -8.67 23.91 17.39
N GLU A 208 -9.35 25.03 17.16
CA GLU A 208 -9.84 25.39 15.83
C GLU A 208 -8.71 26.03 15.02
N ALA A 209 -8.33 25.39 13.92
CA ALA A 209 -7.26 25.83 13.04
C ALA A 209 -7.70 25.79 11.57
N ASN A 210 -8.21 26.92 11.08
CA ASN A 210 -8.71 27.08 9.71
C ASN A 210 -7.67 27.61 8.71
N ILE A 211 -6.41 27.76 9.11
CA ILE A 211 -5.28 28.09 8.23
C ILE A 211 -3.99 27.44 8.76
N PRO A 212 -2.98 27.15 7.92
CA PRO A 212 -1.74 26.51 8.36
C PRO A 212 -0.99 27.28 9.46
N ALA A 213 -1.01 28.61 9.43
CA ALA A 213 -0.39 29.44 10.46
C ALA A 213 -1.02 29.24 11.86
N VAL A 214 -2.33 28.97 11.92
CA VAL A 214 -3.02 28.68 13.18
C VAL A 214 -2.73 27.25 13.63
N ILE A 215 -2.59 26.29 12.70
CA ILE A 215 -2.12 24.94 13.05
C ILE A 215 -0.76 25.04 13.75
N GLU A 216 0.17 25.78 13.17
CA GLU A 216 1.48 26.04 13.77
C GLU A 216 1.36 26.66 15.17
N GLU A 217 0.59 27.74 15.32
CA GLU A 217 0.38 28.40 16.62
C GLU A 217 -0.19 27.42 17.68
N CYS A 218 -1.16 26.59 17.30
CA CYS A 218 -1.75 25.59 18.18
C CYS A 218 -0.74 24.53 18.62
N VAL A 219 0.11 24.04 17.71
CA VAL A 219 1.17 23.08 18.04
C VAL A 219 2.20 23.68 18.98
N LEU A 220 2.62 24.93 18.74
CA LEU A 220 3.61 25.62 19.56
C LEU A 220 3.13 25.83 21.02
N LYS A 221 1.80 25.88 21.24
CA LYS A 221 1.18 25.97 22.57
C LYS A 221 0.99 24.62 23.27
N LEU A 222 1.35 23.50 22.64
CA LEU A 222 1.28 22.20 23.29
C LEU A 222 2.37 22.09 24.37
N GLU A 223 1.96 21.64 25.54
CA GLU A 223 2.82 21.42 26.69
C GLU A 223 3.21 19.94 26.77
N SER A 224 4.42 19.68 27.26
CA SER A 224 4.88 18.33 27.54
C SER A 224 3.96 17.66 28.54
N THR A 225 3.73 16.38 28.31
CA THR A 225 2.84 15.53 29.10
C THR A 225 3.59 14.95 30.28
N SER A 226 2.89 14.28 31.21
CA SER A 226 3.56 13.48 32.24
C SER A 226 4.50 12.47 31.57
N ASP A 227 5.68 12.20 32.15
CA ASP A 227 6.61 11.19 31.64
C ASP A 227 5.98 9.77 31.60
N ASP A 228 4.88 9.56 32.34
CA ASP A 228 4.11 8.31 32.36
C ASP A 228 3.07 8.20 31.22
N GLU A 229 2.82 9.29 30.48
CA GLU A 229 1.83 9.33 29.40
C GLU A 229 2.49 9.12 28.03
N ILE A 230 1.97 8.16 27.26
CA ILE A 230 2.44 7.90 25.91
C ILE A 230 1.80 8.90 24.95
N VAL A 231 2.63 9.68 24.25
CA VAL A 231 2.18 10.63 23.23
C VAL A 231 2.22 10.00 21.84
N ILE A 232 1.13 10.14 21.09
CA ILE A 232 1.00 9.69 19.70
C ILE A 232 0.51 10.85 18.85
N VAL A 233 1.16 11.07 17.71
CA VAL A 233 0.76 12.11 16.77
C VAL A 233 0.14 11.49 15.52
N ARG A 234 -1.01 11.99 15.08
CA ARG A 234 -1.70 11.52 13.87
C ARG A 234 -1.89 12.67 12.90
N TRP A 235 -1.38 12.50 11.68
CA TRP A 235 -1.63 13.37 10.54
C TRP A 235 -2.48 12.65 9.50
N GLU A 236 -3.62 13.24 9.14
CA GLU A 236 -4.52 12.68 8.12
C GLU A 236 -4.80 13.73 7.05
N PHE A 237 -3.97 13.72 6.00
CA PHE A 237 -4.05 14.62 4.84
C PHE A 237 -3.95 16.11 5.17
N GLU A 238 -3.21 16.44 6.24
CA GLU A 238 -3.05 17.81 6.74
C GLU A 238 -1.61 18.31 6.77
N LEU A 239 -0.63 17.41 6.76
CA LEU A 239 0.77 17.78 7.00
C LEU A 239 1.32 18.61 5.83
N HIS A 240 0.94 18.29 4.60
CA HIS A 240 1.33 19.03 3.39
C HIS A 240 0.92 20.52 3.42
N LYS A 241 -0.09 20.90 4.21
CA LYS A 241 -0.59 22.28 4.25
C LYS A 241 0.36 23.23 4.96
N LEU A 242 1.17 22.73 5.88
CA LEU A 242 2.22 23.51 6.53
C LEU A 242 3.26 24.03 5.53
N LEU A 243 3.41 23.39 4.37
CA LEU A 243 4.32 23.83 3.31
C LEU A 243 3.91 25.17 2.66
N ALA A 244 2.71 25.68 2.97
CA ALA A 244 2.28 27.00 2.53
C ALA A 244 2.93 28.14 3.32
N VAL A 245 3.39 27.87 4.54
CA VAL A 245 4.02 28.86 5.44
C VAL A 245 5.49 28.50 5.59
N GLU A 246 6.36 29.46 5.28
CA GLU A 246 7.80 29.23 5.28
C GLU A 246 8.31 28.84 6.68
N GLY A 247 9.04 27.72 6.73
CA GLY A 247 9.61 27.17 7.97
C GLY A 247 8.61 26.58 8.97
N ALA A 248 7.30 26.62 8.68
CA ALA A 248 6.28 26.16 9.64
C ALA A 248 6.41 24.68 9.94
N ILE A 249 6.70 23.87 8.91
CA ILE A 249 6.84 22.43 9.07
C ILE A 249 8.05 22.05 9.93
N GLU A 250 9.17 22.75 9.77
CA GLU A 250 10.37 22.54 10.59
C GLU A 250 10.09 22.90 12.06
N ARG A 251 9.42 24.02 12.32
CA ARG A 251 9.04 24.46 13.68
C ARG A 251 8.04 23.50 14.33
N VAL A 252 7.03 23.05 13.58
CA VAL A 252 6.05 22.05 14.04
C VAL A 252 6.73 20.73 14.37
N LEU A 253 7.58 20.20 13.48
CA LEU A 253 8.27 18.92 13.72
C LEU A 253 9.25 19.01 14.90
N SER A 254 9.95 20.15 15.05
CA SER A 254 10.79 20.41 16.22
C SER A 254 9.98 20.38 17.52
N LYS A 255 8.84 21.08 17.53
CA LYS A 255 7.97 21.10 18.70
C LYS A 255 7.38 19.73 19.02
N LEU A 256 6.94 18.99 18.00
CA LEU A 256 6.46 17.62 18.20
C LEU A 256 7.55 16.73 18.76
N LYS A 257 8.82 16.88 18.34
CA LYS A 257 9.94 16.12 18.91
C LYS A 257 10.16 16.42 20.41
N GLU A 258 9.97 17.67 20.86
CA GLU A 258 10.03 18.05 22.28
C GLU A 258 8.96 17.36 23.14
N LEU A 259 7.80 17.03 22.55
CA LEU A 259 6.74 16.29 23.23
C LEU A 259 7.07 14.80 23.40
N LYS A 260 8.25 14.36 22.93
CA LYS A 260 8.75 12.97 22.98
C LYS A 260 7.68 11.94 22.54
N PRO A 261 7.08 12.10 21.36
CA PRO A 261 6.05 11.18 20.88
C PRO A 261 6.67 9.80 20.74
N LYS A 262 5.93 8.78 21.16
CA LYS A 262 6.34 7.41 20.95
C LYS A 262 6.42 7.09 19.46
N PHE A 263 5.47 7.59 18.68
CA PHE A 263 5.55 7.64 17.22
C PHE A 263 4.57 8.67 16.63
N MET A 264 4.78 8.99 15.35
CA MET A 264 3.89 9.74 14.49
C MET A 264 3.37 8.84 13.37
N LEU A 265 2.07 8.96 13.10
CA LEU A 265 1.37 8.30 12.00
C LEU A 265 1.05 9.37 10.96
N ILE A 266 1.46 9.14 9.72
CA ILE A 266 1.29 10.10 8.62
C ILE A 266 0.59 9.42 7.45
N ASN A 267 -0.61 9.92 7.13
CA ASN A 267 -1.35 9.61 5.92
C ASN A 267 -1.36 10.82 4.99
N GLU A 268 -0.92 10.63 3.76
CA GLU A 268 -0.75 11.70 2.78
C GLU A 268 -1.03 11.20 1.35
N GLN A 269 -1.29 12.13 0.44
CA GLN A 269 -1.41 11.86 -0.99
C GLN A 269 -0.05 11.53 -1.59
N GLU A 270 0.03 10.48 -2.41
CA GLU A 270 1.22 10.16 -3.19
C GLU A 270 1.19 10.96 -4.50
N ALA A 271 1.58 12.23 -4.41
CA ALA A 271 1.52 13.15 -5.54
C ALA A 271 2.56 14.27 -5.45
N ASP A 272 3.05 14.75 -6.59
CA ASP A 272 3.91 15.95 -6.66
C ASP A 272 3.12 17.14 -7.21
N HIS A 273 2.42 17.84 -6.31
CA HIS A 273 1.66 19.05 -6.65
C HIS A 273 2.37 20.33 -6.18
N ASN A 274 3.66 20.26 -5.86
CA ASN A 274 4.40 21.37 -5.26
C ASN A 274 5.56 21.90 -6.12
N SER A 275 5.68 21.47 -7.37
CA SER A 275 6.61 22.08 -8.35
C SER A 275 6.49 23.61 -8.38
N PRO A 276 7.58 24.38 -8.54
CA PRO A 276 7.51 25.83 -8.71
C PRO A 276 6.90 26.24 -10.06
N ASP A 277 7.01 25.40 -11.10
CA ASP A 277 6.42 25.64 -12.41
C ASP A 277 4.90 25.41 -12.40
N PHE A 278 4.14 26.32 -13.01
CA PHE A 278 2.68 26.22 -13.02
C PHE A 278 2.16 25.10 -13.90
N PHE A 279 2.74 24.91 -15.09
CA PHE A 279 2.26 23.91 -16.02
C PHE A 279 2.59 22.50 -15.52
N ASP A 280 3.77 22.29 -14.95
CA ASP A 280 4.13 21.01 -14.32
C ASP A 280 3.14 20.64 -13.21
N ARG A 281 2.85 21.57 -12.28
CA ARG A 281 1.83 21.36 -11.25
C ARG A 281 0.46 21.05 -11.85
N PHE A 282 0.07 21.78 -12.90
CA PHE A 282 -1.22 21.58 -13.57
C PHE A 282 -1.32 20.17 -14.17
N ALA A 283 -0.30 19.75 -14.92
CA ALA A 283 -0.28 18.45 -15.60
C ALA A 283 -0.23 17.28 -14.61
N LEU A 284 0.64 17.36 -13.60
CA LEU A 284 0.77 16.33 -12.57
C LEU A 284 -0.50 16.22 -11.71
N SER A 285 -1.11 17.35 -11.35
CA SER A 285 -2.39 17.31 -10.62
C SER A 285 -3.55 16.81 -11.46
N PHE A 286 -3.64 17.17 -12.75
CA PHE A 286 -4.65 16.61 -13.64
C PHE A 286 -4.55 15.09 -13.71
N GLN A 287 -3.34 14.58 -13.92
CA GLN A 287 -3.06 13.16 -13.93
C GLN A 287 -3.48 12.47 -12.62
N TYR A 288 -3.10 13.04 -11.47
CA TYR A 288 -3.47 12.50 -10.16
C TYR A 288 -4.98 12.47 -9.96
N TYR A 289 -5.67 13.60 -10.18
CA TYR A 289 -7.10 13.69 -9.93
C TYR A 289 -7.92 12.87 -10.92
N SER A 290 -7.52 12.73 -12.19
CA SER A 290 -8.19 11.80 -13.10
C SER A 290 -8.19 10.38 -12.55
N ARG A 291 -7.06 9.89 -12.01
CA ARG A 291 -6.99 8.56 -11.38
C ARG A 291 -7.84 8.46 -10.12
N VAL A 292 -7.85 9.51 -9.30
CA VAL A 292 -8.73 9.59 -8.13
C VAL A 292 -10.18 9.44 -8.58
N PHE A 293 -10.64 10.24 -9.53
CA PHE A 293 -12.02 10.18 -10.01
C PHE A 293 -12.37 8.85 -10.70
N ASP A 294 -11.45 8.27 -11.48
CA ASP A 294 -11.62 6.93 -12.06
C ASP A 294 -11.76 5.85 -10.97
N HIS A 295 -10.94 5.93 -9.92
CA HIS A 295 -11.05 5.04 -8.77
C HIS A 295 -12.43 5.15 -8.13
N PHE A 296 -12.90 6.36 -7.83
CA PHE A 296 -14.16 6.54 -7.10
C PHE A 296 -15.41 6.26 -7.92
N ASN A 297 -15.35 6.46 -9.24
CA ASN A 297 -16.43 6.03 -10.13
C ASN A 297 -16.67 4.51 -10.05
N CYS A 298 -15.66 3.72 -9.65
CA CYS A 298 -15.80 2.27 -9.45
C CYS A 298 -16.45 1.86 -8.11
N PHE A 299 -16.55 2.77 -7.13
CA PHE A 299 -17.10 2.50 -5.79
C PHE A 299 -18.49 3.15 -5.56
N SER A 300 -19.14 3.63 -6.63
CA SER A 300 -20.45 4.30 -6.56
C SER A 300 -21.53 3.37 -6.00
N GLY A 301 -22.21 3.81 -4.94
CA GLY A 301 -23.28 3.05 -4.27
C GLY A 301 -24.07 3.84 -3.22
N GLU A 302 -23.53 4.97 -2.72
CA GLU A 302 -24.21 5.90 -1.82
C GLU A 302 -24.12 7.34 -2.39
N PRO A 303 -25.22 7.92 -2.91
CA PRO A 303 -25.22 9.22 -3.60
C PRO A 303 -24.70 10.40 -2.77
N ASP A 304 -25.09 10.47 -1.49
CA ASP A 304 -24.69 11.57 -0.59
C ASP A 304 -23.17 11.55 -0.32
N ARG A 305 -22.56 10.36 -0.31
CA ARG A 305 -21.11 10.18 -0.09
C ARG A 305 -20.32 10.64 -1.31
N GLU A 306 -20.76 10.27 -2.51
CA GLU A 306 -20.11 10.66 -3.76
C GLU A 306 -20.04 12.19 -3.90
N GLU A 307 -21.12 12.89 -3.58
CA GLU A 307 -21.19 14.35 -3.68
C GLU A 307 -20.20 15.07 -2.76
N ILE A 308 -20.03 14.60 -1.51
CA ILE A 308 -19.12 15.23 -0.54
C ILE A 308 -17.67 15.14 -1.02
N LEU A 309 -17.29 14.00 -1.59
CA LEU A 309 -15.93 13.71 -2.02
C LEU A 309 -15.57 14.43 -3.30
N GLU A 310 -16.52 14.43 -4.24
CA GLU A 310 -16.42 15.21 -5.46
C GLU A 310 -16.23 16.71 -5.12
N ARG A 311 -16.99 17.24 -4.15
CA ARG A 311 -16.79 18.61 -3.64
C ARG A 311 -15.42 18.81 -2.99
N HIS A 312 -14.93 17.83 -2.23
CA HIS A 312 -13.62 17.88 -1.58
C HIS A 312 -12.49 17.96 -2.62
N TRP A 313 -12.41 17.05 -3.58
CA TRP A 313 -11.36 17.08 -4.62
C TRP A 313 -11.48 18.24 -5.58
N ARG A 314 -12.69 18.62 -5.98
CA ARG A 314 -12.89 19.84 -6.79
C ARG A 314 -12.27 21.05 -6.11
N ARG A 315 -12.37 21.13 -4.78
CA ARG A 315 -11.76 22.22 -4.02
C ARG A 315 -10.25 22.12 -3.96
N GLN A 316 -9.70 20.91 -3.79
CA GLN A 316 -8.26 20.73 -3.85
C GLN A 316 -7.70 21.10 -5.23
N ILE A 317 -8.33 20.64 -6.32
CA ILE A 317 -8.03 21.04 -7.72
C ILE A 317 -8.02 22.56 -7.83
N SER A 318 -9.08 23.22 -7.33
CA SER A 318 -9.18 24.67 -7.34
C SER A 318 -8.03 25.34 -6.59
N ASN A 319 -7.62 24.81 -5.43
CA ASN A 319 -6.49 25.35 -4.67
C ASN A 319 -5.15 25.16 -5.40
N VAL A 320 -4.87 23.96 -5.90
CA VAL A 320 -3.62 23.64 -6.62
C VAL A 320 -3.44 24.54 -7.85
N VAL A 321 -4.51 24.73 -8.63
CA VAL A 321 -4.46 25.43 -9.92
C VAL A 321 -4.64 26.94 -9.76
N ALA A 322 -5.64 27.40 -8.99
CA ALA A 322 -5.97 28.82 -8.92
C ALA A 322 -5.08 29.59 -7.93
N CYS A 323 -4.89 29.08 -6.72
CA CYS A 323 -4.22 29.82 -5.65
C CYS A 323 -2.71 29.99 -5.88
N LYS A 324 -2.12 30.98 -5.20
CA LYS A 324 -0.68 31.31 -5.22
C LYS A 324 -0.20 31.62 -3.80
N GLY A 325 1.12 31.62 -3.60
CA GLY A 325 1.71 32.02 -2.32
C GLY A 325 1.18 31.21 -1.14
N ILE A 326 0.90 31.91 -0.03
CA ILE A 326 0.38 31.32 1.21
C ILE A 326 -1.05 30.77 1.09
N ASP A 327 -1.83 31.23 0.11
CA ASP A 327 -3.21 30.77 -0.11
C ASP A 327 -3.27 29.40 -0.81
N ARG A 328 -2.17 28.97 -1.42
CA ARG A 328 -2.02 27.64 -2.00
C ARG A 328 -1.53 26.68 -0.92
N VAL A 329 -2.44 25.91 -0.35
CA VAL A 329 -2.18 25.00 0.76
C VAL A 329 -2.06 23.54 0.33
N GLU A 330 -2.68 23.15 -0.78
CA GLU A 330 -2.66 21.78 -1.32
C GLU A 330 -1.32 21.52 -2.03
N ARG A 331 -0.26 21.35 -1.22
CA ARG A 331 1.15 21.24 -1.64
C ARG A 331 1.67 19.82 -1.47
N HIS A 332 0.95 18.84 -2.03
CA HIS A 332 1.33 17.43 -1.90
C HIS A 332 2.77 17.19 -2.38
N GLN A 333 3.44 16.29 -1.65
CA GLN A 333 4.77 15.78 -1.94
C GLN A 333 4.72 14.25 -1.95
N THR A 334 5.61 13.62 -2.71
CA THR A 334 5.75 12.15 -2.74
C THR A 334 6.30 11.64 -1.41
N PHE A 335 6.12 10.34 -1.14
CA PHE A 335 6.69 9.70 0.05
C PHE A 335 8.21 9.92 0.16
N ASP A 336 8.94 9.90 -0.96
CA ASP A 336 10.39 10.10 -0.96
C ASP A 336 10.76 11.51 -0.44
N GLN A 337 10.03 12.54 -0.90
CA GLN A 337 10.22 13.92 -0.42
C GLN A 337 9.85 14.06 1.06
N TRP A 338 8.77 13.42 1.49
CA TRP A 338 8.39 13.36 2.90
C TRP A 338 9.43 12.68 3.78
N LYS A 339 10.00 11.58 3.28
CA LYS A 339 11.01 10.80 3.97
C LYS A 339 12.28 11.59 4.21
N GLU A 340 12.75 12.33 3.21
CA GLU A 340 13.90 13.23 3.36
C GLU A 340 13.63 14.30 4.41
N ARG A 341 12.46 14.95 4.36
CA ARG A 341 12.09 16.01 5.31
C ARG A 341 12.02 15.51 6.75
N LEU A 342 11.34 14.38 6.98
CA LEU A 342 11.15 13.81 8.31
C LEU A 342 12.48 13.31 8.90
N ARG A 343 13.35 12.72 8.08
CA ARG A 343 14.73 12.38 8.48
C ARG A 343 15.54 13.61 8.84
N GLY A 344 15.43 14.69 8.08
CA GLY A 344 16.05 15.98 8.38
C GLY A 344 15.59 16.56 9.72
N ALA A 345 14.34 16.30 10.12
CA ALA A 345 13.80 16.67 11.43
C ALA A 345 14.13 15.67 12.56
N GLY A 346 14.95 14.64 12.27
CA GLY A 346 15.40 13.66 13.24
C GLY A 346 14.33 12.63 13.62
N PHE A 347 13.51 12.21 12.66
CA PHE A 347 12.59 11.08 12.75
C PHE A 347 13.03 9.93 11.84
N GLY A 348 12.87 8.69 12.31
CA GLY A 348 13.21 7.46 11.61
C GLY A 348 11.98 6.58 11.38
N THR A 349 12.01 5.70 10.39
CA THR A 349 10.90 4.78 10.10
C THR A 349 11.15 3.43 10.76
N THR A 350 10.25 2.93 11.62
CA THR A 350 10.38 1.62 12.27
C THR A 350 9.73 0.46 11.52
N TYR A 351 8.75 0.71 10.63
CA TYR A 351 8.14 -0.32 9.79
C TYR A 351 8.86 -0.46 8.45
N LYS A 352 8.99 -1.72 7.97
CA LYS A 352 9.81 -2.08 6.80
C LYS A 352 9.44 -1.32 5.51
N PHE A 353 8.19 -0.89 5.33
CA PHE A 353 7.75 -0.09 4.18
C PHE A 353 6.53 0.79 4.52
N PRO A 354 6.37 1.99 3.91
CA PRO A 354 5.07 2.65 3.89
C PRO A 354 4.02 1.76 3.22
N MET A 355 2.78 1.83 3.69
CA MET A 355 1.66 1.18 3.00
C MET A 355 1.17 2.12 1.91
N PHE A 356 1.33 1.75 0.65
CA PHE A 356 0.72 2.46 -0.47
C PHE A 356 -0.67 1.90 -0.78
N TYR A 357 -1.57 2.79 -1.21
CA TYR A 357 -2.92 2.43 -1.66
C TYR A 357 -3.00 2.64 -3.18
N PRO A 358 -2.71 1.58 -3.98
CA PRO A 358 -2.68 1.71 -5.42
C PRO A 358 -4.06 1.57 -6.08
N PHE A 359 -4.24 2.23 -7.22
CA PHE A 359 -5.32 2.01 -8.17
C PHE A 359 -4.75 1.82 -9.57
N HIS A 360 -5.11 0.73 -10.26
CA HIS A 360 -4.52 0.33 -11.55
C HIS A 360 -2.98 0.42 -11.57
N GLY A 361 -2.33 0.01 -10.48
CA GLY A 361 -0.87 0.05 -10.36
C GLY A 361 -0.28 1.45 -10.13
N HIS A 362 -1.08 2.44 -9.72
CA HIS A 362 -0.60 3.78 -9.33
C HIS A 362 -0.92 4.07 -7.87
N PRO A 363 0.05 4.44 -7.03
CA PRO A 363 -0.20 4.80 -5.64
C PRO A 363 -0.94 6.14 -5.61
N LEU A 364 -2.08 6.18 -4.91
CA LEU A 364 -2.83 7.42 -4.71
C LEU A 364 -2.55 8.04 -3.34
N PHE A 365 -2.36 7.18 -2.33
CA PHE A 365 -2.12 7.58 -0.95
C PHE A 365 -1.04 6.68 -0.34
N PHE A 366 -0.40 7.16 0.72
CA PHE A 366 0.47 6.33 1.56
C PHE A 366 0.17 6.53 3.04
N ALA A 367 0.44 5.51 3.84
CA ALA A 367 0.47 5.53 5.29
C ALA A 367 1.87 5.14 5.80
N SER A 368 2.40 5.87 6.78
CA SER A 368 3.75 5.66 7.30
C SER A 368 3.85 5.92 8.80
N LEU A 369 4.81 5.24 9.46
CA LEU A 369 5.08 5.32 10.90
C LEU A 369 6.49 5.88 11.14
N TRP A 370 6.60 6.82 12.07
CA TRP A 370 7.83 7.58 12.34
C TRP A 370 8.11 7.70 13.84
N GLU A 371 9.33 7.43 14.27
CA GLU A 371 9.78 7.54 15.66
C GLU A 371 10.89 8.59 15.79
N PRO A 372 10.98 9.34 16.90
CA PRO A 372 12.12 10.22 17.15
C PRO A 372 13.42 9.42 17.17
N ILE A 373 14.44 9.89 16.43
CA ILE A 373 15.80 9.32 16.48
C ILE A 373 16.50 9.92 17.70
N ASP A 374 17.02 9.04 18.57
CA ASP A 374 17.80 9.41 19.73
C ASP A 374 19.19 9.93 19.31
N PRO A 375 19.59 11.16 19.69
CA PRO A 375 20.89 11.71 19.31
C PRO A 375 22.07 10.86 19.79
N THR A 376 21.89 10.09 20.88
CA THR A 376 22.95 9.26 21.46
C THR A 376 23.33 8.08 20.56
N GLU A 377 22.42 7.59 19.73
CA GLU A 377 22.72 6.54 18.73
C GLU A 377 23.51 7.09 17.51
N SER A 378 23.42 8.40 17.23
CA SER A 378 24.10 9.04 16.09
C SER A 378 25.61 9.24 16.27
N SER A 379 26.12 9.09 17.50
CA SER A 379 27.56 9.17 17.82
C SER A 379 28.31 7.84 17.68
N ARG A 380 27.59 6.73 17.45
CA ARG A 380 28.20 5.52 16.90
C ARG A 380 28.16 5.65 15.39
N GLY A 381 29.21 6.25 14.83
CA GLY A 381 29.54 5.99 13.44
C GLY A 381 29.48 4.48 13.21
N VAL A 382 28.93 4.05 12.07
CA VAL A 382 28.85 2.66 11.64
C VAL A 382 30.28 2.12 11.48
N GLY A 383 30.90 1.82 12.61
CA GLY A 383 32.19 1.20 12.77
C GLY A 383 31.94 -0.24 13.16
N ILE A 384 32.46 -1.12 12.33
CA ILE A 384 32.50 -2.57 12.50
C ILE A 384 32.94 -2.90 13.94
N SER A 385 32.01 -3.30 14.81
CA SER A 385 32.34 -3.98 16.05
C SER A 385 32.06 -5.47 15.85
N ASN A 386 33.15 -6.23 15.73
CA ASN A 386 33.16 -7.68 15.71
C ASN A 386 32.30 -8.28 16.85
N PRO A 387 31.67 -9.45 16.64
CA PRO A 387 30.86 -10.10 17.65
C PRO A 387 31.71 -10.47 18.87
N ILE A 388 31.20 -10.04 20.03
CA ILE A 388 31.70 -10.38 21.36
C ILE A 388 31.67 -11.91 21.51
N THR A 389 32.85 -12.49 21.75
CA THR A 389 33.01 -13.86 22.20
C THR A 389 32.46 -13.98 23.62
N ILE A 390 31.40 -14.79 23.82
CA ILE A 390 30.95 -15.19 25.14
C ILE A 390 31.65 -16.52 25.46
N GLN A 391 32.58 -16.46 26.41
CA GLN A 391 33.16 -17.63 27.08
C GLN A 391 32.14 -18.22 28.06
N ASP A 392 32.12 -19.55 28.10
CA ASP A 392 31.41 -20.36 29.09
C ASP A 392 31.76 -19.94 30.53
N ALA A 393 30.73 -19.77 31.35
CA ALA A 393 30.85 -19.85 32.81
C ALA A 393 29.62 -20.54 33.40
N SER A 394 29.92 -21.54 34.20
CA SER A 394 29.10 -22.53 34.87
C SER A 394 28.25 -22.02 36.05
N VAL A 395 27.24 -22.83 36.39
CA VAL A 395 26.62 -23.11 37.72
C VAL A 395 25.25 -22.48 38.05
N SER A 396 24.28 -23.41 38.15
CA SER A 396 23.07 -23.54 38.99
C SER A 396 22.40 -22.32 39.64
N SER A 397 21.05 -22.28 39.57
CA SER A 397 20.17 -22.73 40.67
C SER A 397 18.68 -22.53 40.33
N VAL A 398 17.91 -23.62 40.47
CA VAL A 398 16.54 -23.78 41.02
C VAL A 398 15.66 -22.52 41.17
N ILE A 399 14.44 -22.58 40.62
CA ILE A 399 13.14 -22.39 41.31
C ILE A 399 12.01 -22.69 40.30
N GLU A 400 11.12 -23.63 40.68
CA GLU A 400 9.87 -24.01 40.00
C GLU A 400 8.82 -22.88 40.03
N PRO A 401 7.75 -22.98 39.23
CA PRO A 401 6.49 -23.30 39.90
C PRO A 401 5.56 -24.27 39.14
N GLU A 402 5.09 -25.24 39.94
CA GLU A 402 3.71 -25.71 40.16
C GLU A 402 2.80 -26.13 38.99
N GLU A 403 2.36 -27.37 39.15
CA GLU A 403 1.33 -28.14 38.45
C GLU A 403 -0.04 -27.44 38.34
N VAL A 404 -0.88 -27.91 37.42
CA VAL A 404 -2.16 -28.57 37.76
C VAL A 404 -2.85 -29.14 36.50
N CYS A 405 -3.04 -30.46 36.55
CA CYS A 405 -4.07 -31.35 35.95
C CYS A 405 -4.26 -31.41 34.43
N SER A 406 -3.88 -32.53 33.77
CA SER A 406 -4.62 -33.83 33.64
C SER A 406 -5.89 -33.70 32.78
N SER A 407 -6.21 -34.55 31.83
CA SER A 407 -5.93 -35.98 31.67
C SER A 407 -6.19 -36.38 30.21
N ASP A 408 -5.47 -37.39 29.71
CA ASP A 408 -6.05 -38.68 29.33
C ASP A 408 -5.00 -39.52 28.59
N SER A 409 -4.69 -40.63 29.24
CA SER A 409 -3.78 -41.71 28.93
C SER A 409 -4.21 -42.54 27.72
N GLU A 410 -3.24 -43.07 27.00
CA GLU A 410 -3.28 -44.47 26.55
C GLU A 410 -1.84 -44.99 26.38
N ASP A 411 -1.55 -46.04 27.14
CA ASP A 411 -0.47 -47.05 27.02
C ASP A 411 -0.29 -47.54 25.56
N ASP A 412 0.81 -48.13 25.07
CA ASP A 412 1.80 -48.98 25.73
C ASP A 412 2.99 -49.26 24.78
N SER A 413 4.03 -49.82 25.37
CA SER A 413 5.06 -50.70 24.79
C SER A 413 6.40 -50.12 24.29
N ALA A 414 7.43 -50.64 24.97
CA ALA A 414 8.85 -50.41 24.85
C ALA A 414 9.47 -50.79 23.50
N TYR A 415 10.53 -50.09 23.09
CA TYR A 415 11.72 -50.74 22.51
C TYR A 415 12.96 -49.84 22.62
N ASP A 416 13.89 -50.36 23.42
CA ASP A 416 15.35 -50.31 23.38
C ASP A 416 16.11 -49.06 22.89
N ASN A 417 16.96 -48.57 23.79
CA ASN A 417 17.88 -47.46 23.64
C ASN A 417 19.28 -48.02 23.35
N SER A 418 19.73 -48.04 22.10
CA SER A 418 21.18 -48.04 21.83
C SER A 418 21.54 -47.60 20.40
N ASN A 419 22.52 -46.68 20.33
CA ASN A 419 23.23 -46.18 19.15
C ASN A 419 22.36 -45.42 18.12
N THR A 420 22.61 -44.15 17.82
CA THR A 420 23.76 -43.77 16.99
C THR A 420 23.97 -42.24 17.00
N LEU A 421 25.23 -41.88 17.21
CA LEU A 421 26.01 -40.69 16.82
C LEU A 421 25.35 -39.60 15.93
N GLY A 422 25.72 -38.35 16.24
CA GLY A 422 25.23 -37.11 15.64
C GLY A 422 25.21 -37.07 14.10
N ILE A 423 24.07 -36.62 13.57
CA ILE A 423 23.84 -36.39 12.16
C ILE A 423 23.64 -34.88 11.97
N PHE A 424 24.55 -34.24 11.23
CA PHE A 424 24.30 -32.94 10.62
C PHE A 424 23.14 -33.10 9.63
N TRP A 425 21.99 -32.47 9.91
CA TRP A 425 20.84 -32.55 9.01
C TRP A 425 21.08 -31.70 7.77
N ASN A 426 21.34 -32.35 6.63
CA ASN A 426 21.15 -31.72 5.33
C ASN A 426 19.67 -31.36 5.15
N GLN A 427 19.39 -30.23 4.50
CA GLN A 427 18.03 -29.81 4.16
C GLN A 427 17.28 -30.92 3.43
N LYS A 428 16.04 -31.23 3.86
CA LYS A 428 15.25 -32.32 3.27
C LYS A 428 15.06 -32.09 1.76
N LYS A 429 15.43 -33.10 0.96
CA LYS A 429 15.06 -33.17 -0.47
C LYS A 429 13.70 -33.85 -0.60
N TRP A 430 12.77 -33.19 -1.28
CA TRP A 430 11.39 -33.63 -1.43
C TRP A 430 11.21 -34.37 -2.76
N SER A 431 10.62 -35.58 -2.74
CA SER A 431 10.28 -36.29 -3.98
C SER A 431 9.03 -35.70 -4.65
N ALA A 432 8.85 -35.95 -5.94
CA ALA A 432 7.65 -35.52 -6.66
C ALA A 432 6.36 -36.13 -6.05
N GLU A 433 6.43 -37.36 -5.55
CA GLU A 433 5.31 -38.04 -4.87
C GLU A 433 4.98 -37.37 -3.53
N GLU A 434 5.98 -37.03 -2.72
CA GLU A 434 5.77 -36.32 -1.45
C GLU A 434 5.15 -34.92 -1.68
N VAL A 435 5.63 -34.20 -2.69
CA VAL A 435 5.07 -32.90 -3.08
C VAL A 435 3.62 -33.08 -3.54
N ARG A 436 3.32 -34.09 -4.35
CA ARG A 436 1.93 -34.41 -4.76
C ARG A 436 1.06 -34.65 -3.54
N GLU A 437 1.45 -35.57 -2.67
CA GLU A 437 0.68 -35.97 -1.49
C GLU A 437 0.36 -34.76 -0.60
N TYR A 438 1.33 -33.88 -0.38
CA TYR A 438 1.11 -32.62 0.33
C TYR A 438 0.09 -31.72 -0.37
N LEU A 439 0.28 -31.48 -1.68
CA LEU A 439 -0.57 -30.56 -2.45
C LEU A 439 -2.03 -31.01 -2.49
N VAL A 440 -2.28 -32.31 -2.70
CA VAL A 440 -3.63 -32.89 -2.85
C VAL A 440 -4.18 -33.53 -1.58
N SER A 441 -3.55 -33.31 -0.43
CA SER A 441 -4.00 -33.80 0.87
C SER A 441 -5.48 -33.48 1.14
N SER A 442 -6.21 -34.43 1.72
CA SER A 442 -7.64 -34.26 2.00
C SER A 442 -7.90 -33.33 3.19
N PHE A 443 -9.03 -32.63 3.14
CA PHE A 443 -9.48 -31.82 4.27
C PHE A 443 -9.92 -32.71 5.44
N THR A 444 -9.51 -32.37 6.65
CA THR A 444 -10.14 -32.97 7.84
C THR A 444 -11.57 -32.46 7.99
N GLU A 445 -12.42 -33.23 8.68
CA GLU A 445 -13.83 -32.87 8.87
C GLU A 445 -14.01 -31.48 9.49
N ARG A 446 -13.12 -31.10 10.42
CA ARG A 446 -13.11 -29.77 11.06
C ARG A 446 -12.87 -28.65 10.06
N GLU A 447 -12.05 -28.89 9.05
CA GLU A 447 -11.70 -27.93 8.00
C GLU A 447 -12.85 -27.75 7.03
N SER A 448 -13.45 -28.85 6.58
CA SER A 448 -14.65 -28.87 5.76
C SER A 448 -15.80 -28.12 6.43
N ARG A 449 -16.10 -28.42 7.71
CA ARG A 449 -17.13 -27.69 8.49
C ARG A 449 -16.81 -26.20 8.63
N ARG A 450 -15.54 -25.82 8.77
CA ARG A 450 -15.14 -24.40 8.88
C ARG A 450 -15.34 -23.67 7.56
N MET A 451 -14.96 -24.27 6.44
CA MET A 451 -15.13 -23.70 5.12
C MET A 451 -16.62 -23.55 4.76
N ASN A 452 -17.44 -24.57 5.02
CA ASN A 452 -18.89 -24.51 4.80
C ASN A 452 -19.56 -23.38 5.60
N ARG A 453 -19.18 -23.21 6.87
CA ARG A 453 -19.66 -22.08 7.69
C ARG A 453 -19.19 -20.72 7.17
N TRP A 454 -18.06 -20.66 6.46
CA TRP A 454 -17.58 -19.40 5.92
C TRP A 454 -18.29 -19.06 4.61
N MET A 455 -18.55 -20.04 3.74
CA MET A 455 -19.28 -19.86 2.47
C MET A 455 -20.70 -19.30 2.66
N SER A 456 -21.33 -19.52 3.81
CA SER A 456 -22.66 -18.96 4.13
C SER A 456 -22.63 -17.58 4.79
N ARG A 457 -21.46 -16.99 5.02
CA ARG A 457 -21.35 -15.68 5.68
C ARG A 457 -21.56 -14.52 4.70
N ARG A 458 -22.15 -13.45 5.21
CA ARG A 458 -22.18 -12.15 4.53
C ARG A 458 -20.78 -11.55 4.56
N LEU A 459 -20.27 -11.17 3.39
CA LEU A 459 -19.00 -10.47 3.24
C LEU A 459 -19.15 -9.01 3.70
N THR A 460 -18.13 -8.50 4.37
CA THR A 460 -18.14 -7.21 5.06
C THR A 460 -17.08 -6.24 4.54
N GLY A 461 -16.16 -6.71 3.69
CA GLY A 461 -14.99 -5.95 3.21
C GLY A 461 -13.83 -5.89 4.21
N ASN A 462 -13.99 -6.45 5.41
CA ASN A 462 -13.00 -6.39 6.48
C ASN A 462 -11.92 -7.47 6.33
N SER A 463 -10.78 -7.28 7.00
CA SER A 463 -9.69 -8.27 7.02
C SER A 463 -10.16 -9.63 7.57
N ALA A 464 -10.08 -10.65 6.73
CA ALA A 464 -10.38 -12.03 7.05
C ALA A 464 -9.18 -12.75 7.67
N GLY A 465 -9.46 -13.90 8.28
CA GLY A 465 -8.43 -14.75 8.85
C GLY A 465 -7.97 -14.38 10.26
N ARG A 466 -7.17 -15.29 10.82
CA ARG A 466 -6.65 -15.24 12.19
C ARG A 466 -5.40 -14.38 12.30
N ASP A 467 -4.54 -14.44 11.30
CA ASP A 467 -3.36 -13.60 11.24
C ASP A 467 -3.69 -12.29 10.54
N LYS A 468 -3.92 -11.26 11.36
CA LYS A 468 -4.26 -9.93 10.89
C LYS A 468 -3.11 -9.25 10.14
N LYS A 469 -1.86 -9.70 10.29
CA LYS A 469 -0.71 -9.14 9.57
C LYS A 469 -0.76 -9.42 8.07
N LEU A 470 -1.51 -10.45 7.63
CA LEU A 470 -1.69 -10.73 6.21
C LEU A 470 -2.62 -9.73 5.51
N SER A 471 -3.46 -9.01 6.27
CA SER A 471 -4.31 -7.91 5.78
C SER A 471 -5.17 -8.23 4.53
N VAL A 472 -5.63 -9.47 4.36
CA VAL A 472 -6.48 -9.88 3.23
C VAL A 472 -7.96 -9.67 3.55
N CYS A 473 -8.68 -8.90 2.73
CA CYS A 473 -10.12 -8.66 2.92
C CYS A 473 -10.95 -9.92 2.67
N ASP A 474 -12.09 -10.06 3.35
CA ASP A 474 -13.00 -11.19 3.17
C ASP A 474 -13.55 -11.27 1.73
N THR A 475 -13.69 -10.15 1.03
CA THR A 475 -14.06 -10.07 -0.38
C THR A 475 -13.00 -10.68 -1.30
N SER A 476 -11.73 -10.31 -1.11
CA SER A 476 -10.60 -10.88 -1.86
C SER A 476 -10.42 -12.37 -1.55
N LEU A 477 -10.59 -12.75 -0.28
CA LEU A 477 -10.51 -14.16 0.13
C LEU A 477 -11.67 -15.00 -0.42
N ALA A 478 -12.84 -14.40 -0.67
CA ALA A 478 -14.00 -15.10 -1.20
C ALA A 478 -13.79 -15.61 -2.63
N SER A 479 -12.93 -14.99 -3.44
CA SER A 479 -12.66 -15.44 -4.82
C SER A 479 -12.05 -16.85 -4.83
N LEU A 480 -11.29 -17.21 -3.79
CA LEU A 480 -10.72 -18.55 -3.58
C LEU A 480 -11.75 -19.63 -3.23
N LEU A 481 -12.99 -19.27 -2.89
CA LEU A 481 -14.05 -20.26 -2.65
C LEU A 481 -15.00 -20.41 -3.84
N ARG A 482 -14.83 -19.58 -4.87
CA ARG A 482 -15.57 -19.68 -6.13
C ARG A 482 -14.79 -20.55 -7.10
N ILE A 483 -15.48 -21.48 -7.75
CA ILE A 483 -14.91 -22.33 -8.80
C ILE A 483 -15.41 -21.79 -10.14
N PRO A 484 -14.52 -21.40 -11.06
CA PRO A 484 -14.92 -20.91 -12.37
C PRO A 484 -15.55 -22.03 -13.20
N PRO A 485 -16.73 -21.83 -13.83
CA PRO A 485 -17.25 -22.75 -14.83
C PRO A 485 -16.34 -22.76 -16.06
N SER A 486 -16.31 -23.90 -16.78
CA SER A 486 -15.40 -24.12 -17.92
C SER A 486 -15.51 -23.06 -19.03
N ASN A 487 -16.68 -22.41 -19.18
CA ASN A 487 -16.96 -21.35 -20.15
C ASN A 487 -17.37 -20.04 -19.46
N THR A 488 -16.57 -19.56 -18.51
CA THR A 488 -16.85 -18.30 -17.80
C THR A 488 -16.80 -17.11 -18.77
N PRO A 489 -17.88 -16.33 -18.93
CA PRO A 489 -17.86 -15.10 -19.72
C PRO A 489 -16.87 -14.07 -19.15
N ILE A 490 -16.24 -13.26 -20.01
CA ILE A 490 -15.22 -12.26 -19.63
C ILE A 490 -15.70 -11.33 -18.50
N TRP A 491 -16.98 -10.95 -18.49
CA TRP A 491 -17.55 -10.05 -17.48
C TRP A 491 -17.78 -10.73 -16.12
N GLU A 492 -17.90 -12.06 -16.05
CA GLU A 492 -17.97 -12.82 -14.78
C GLU A 492 -16.58 -13.21 -14.27
N ALA A 493 -15.56 -13.23 -15.13
CA ALA A 493 -14.21 -13.70 -14.82
C ALA A 493 -13.59 -13.00 -13.59
N LYS A 494 -13.90 -11.70 -13.40
CA LYS A 494 -13.37 -10.88 -12.31
C LYS A 494 -13.67 -11.45 -10.91
N GLN A 495 -14.78 -12.18 -10.74
CA GLN A 495 -15.15 -12.70 -9.43
C GLN A 495 -14.34 -13.94 -8.99
N TYR A 496 -13.66 -14.59 -9.94
CA TYR A 496 -12.82 -15.76 -9.70
C TYR A 496 -11.34 -15.39 -9.61
N TYR A 497 -10.99 -14.18 -10.05
CA TYR A 497 -9.63 -13.67 -10.08
C TYR A 497 -9.08 -13.45 -8.66
N VAL A 498 -7.81 -13.76 -8.47
CA VAL A 498 -7.08 -13.46 -7.23
C VAL A 498 -6.26 -12.20 -7.41
N ASP A 499 -6.43 -11.25 -6.49
CA ASP A 499 -5.73 -9.97 -6.53
C ASP A 499 -4.38 -10.01 -5.80
N ASP A 500 -3.65 -8.90 -5.84
CA ASP A 500 -2.37 -8.71 -5.18
C ASP A 500 -2.38 -9.06 -3.69
N SER A 501 -3.49 -8.81 -2.97
CA SER A 501 -3.56 -9.06 -1.54
C SER A 501 -3.45 -10.56 -1.24
N VAL A 502 -4.10 -11.39 -2.04
CA VAL A 502 -4.07 -12.85 -1.91
C VAL A 502 -2.70 -13.40 -2.28
N ILE A 503 -2.13 -12.92 -3.41
CA ILE A 503 -0.80 -13.33 -3.86
C ILE A 503 0.26 -13.00 -2.81
N ASN A 504 0.39 -11.73 -2.42
CA ASN A 504 1.38 -11.29 -1.43
C ASN A 504 1.21 -12.03 -0.09
N ALA A 505 -0.02 -12.24 0.37
CA ALA A 505 -0.28 -12.97 1.60
C ALA A 505 0.20 -14.43 1.52
N TYR A 506 -0.01 -15.12 0.40
CA TYR A 506 0.45 -16.49 0.24
C TYR A 506 1.97 -16.61 0.19
N PHE A 507 2.65 -15.68 -0.49
CA PHE A 507 4.12 -15.64 -0.50
C PHE A 507 4.70 -15.35 0.90
N GLU A 508 4.03 -14.51 1.69
CA GLU A 508 4.39 -14.31 3.10
C GLU A 508 4.21 -15.60 3.93
N LEU A 509 3.22 -16.43 3.61
CA LEU A 509 3.09 -17.74 4.26
C LEU A 509 4.23 -18.72 3.90
N LEU A 510 4.73 -18.70 2.66
CA LEU A 510 5.89 -19.51 2.24
C LEU A 510 7.15 -19.10 3.01
N ARG A 511 7.35 -17.80 3.20
CA ARG A 511 8.44 -17.24 4.02
C ARG A 511 8.32 -17.67 5.48
N LYS A 512 7.12 -17.52 6.07
CA LYS A 512 6.84 -17.95 7.46
C LYS A 512 7.09 -19.45 7.67
N ARG A 513 6.71 -20.29 6.71
CA ARG A 513 6.95 -21.75 6.78
C ARG A 513 8.43 -22.07 6.89
N TRP A 514 9.27 -21.38 6.12
CA TRP A 514 10.72 -21.54 6.23
C TRP A 514 11.25 -21.03 7.59
N MET A 515 10.82 -19.85 8.04
CA MET A 515 11.26 -19.32 9.34
C MET A 515 10.91 -20.25 10.52
N GLU A 516 9.76 -20.93 10.43
CA GLU A 516 9.31 -21.88 11.45
C GLU A 516 10.07 -23.22 11.36
N PHE A 517 10.42 -23.68 10.15
CA PHE A 517 11.10 -24.97 9.94
C PHE A 517 12.29 -24.86 8.96
N PRO A 518 13.39 -24.19 9.34
CA PRO A 518 14.51 -23.88 8.44
C PRO A 518 15.28 -25.12 7.95
N ASN A 519 15.22 -26.24 8.69
CA ASN A 519 15.87 -27.49 8.32
C ASN A 519 15.06 -28.32 7.29
N LEU A 520 13.77 -28.01 7.11
CA LEU A 520 12.86 -28.76 6.23
C LEU A 520 12.58 -28.04 4.91
N TYR A 521 12.57 -26.71 4.93
CA TYR A 521 12.18 -25.90 3.77
C TYR A 521 13.32 -24.98 3.34
N MET A 522 13.32 -24.61 2.06
CA MET A 522 14.30 -23.68 1.49
C MET A 522 14.06 -22.25 1.97
N LYS A 523 15.14 -21.52 2.24
CA LYS A 523 15.05 -20.08 2.46
C LYS A 523 14.56 -19.46 1.16
N ASN A 524 13.39 -18.85 1.23
CA ASN A 524 12.75 -18.20 0.11
C ASN A 524 12.32 -16.79 0.50
N CYS A 525 12.34 -15.89 -0.46
CA CYS A 525 11.87 -14.52 -0.35
C CYS A 525 11.00 -14.21 -1.55
N SER A 526 10.11 -13.23 -1.41
CA SER A 526 9.27 -12.77 -2.51
C SER A 526 9.35 -11.27 -2.63
N LEU A 527 9.44 -10.77 -3.86
CA LEU A 527 9.24 -9.37 -4.15
C LEU A 527 7.74 -9.03 -4.11
N PRO A 528 7.34 -7.85 -3.60
CA PRO A 528 5.99 -7.34 -3.76
C PRO A 528 5.52 -7.34 -5.23
N THR A 529 4.26 -7.74 -5.45
CA THR A 529 3.64 -7.87 -6.79
C THR A 529 3.69 -6.62 -7.66
N TRP A 530 3.81 -5.44 -7.04
CA TRP A 530 3.80 -4.17 -7.75
C TRP A 530 5.14 -3.76 -8.36
N ILE A 531 6.27 -4.34 -7.92
CA ILE A 531 7.62 -3.93 -8.34
C ILE A 531 7.78 -3.97 -9.86
N MET A 532 7.37 -5.09 -10.46
CA MET A 532 7.49 -5.27 -11.92
C MET A 532 6.50 -4.40 -12.69
N SER A 533 5.33 -4.12 -12.12
CA SER A 533 4.35 -3.22 -12.73
C SER A 533 4.90 -1.80 -12.89
N PHE A 534 5.59 -1.25 -11.89
CA PHE A 534 6.22 0.07 -11.99
C PHE A 534 7.43 0.10 -12.91
N LEU A 535 8.25 -0.95 -12.89
CA LEU A 535 9.38 -1.10 -13.80
C LEU A 535 8.88 -1.10 -15.26
N LEU A 536 7.92 -1.97 -15.57
CA LEU A 536 7.41 -2.14 -16.94
C LEU A 536 6.57 -0.95 -17.42
N SER A 537 5.99 -0.18 -16.49
CA SER A 537 5.31 1.07 -16.82
C SER A 537 6.25 2.13 -17.41
N GLY A 538 7.55 2.05 -17.11
CA GLY A 538 8.48 3.18 -17.27
C GLY A 538 8.28 4.32 -16.27
N LYS A 539 7.34 4.18 -15.31
CA LYS A 539 7.03 5.22 -14.31
C LYS A 539 8.14 5.40 -13.28
N TRP A 540 8.86 4.32 -12.94
CA TRP A 540 9.98 4.35 -12.02
C TRP A 540 11.25 3.96 -12.75
N THR A 541 12.33 4.68 -12.49
CA THR A 541 13.66 4.30 -12.99
C THR A 541 14.10 2.99 -12.36
N GLU A 542 14.99 2.26 -13.03
CA GLU A 542 15.52 0.97 -12.57
C GLU A 542 16.15 1.08 -11.18
N SER A 543 16.86 2.19 -10.91
CA SER A 543 17.45 2.51 -9.60
C SER A 543 16.40 2.86 -8.55
N LYS A 544 15.31 3.55 -8.93
CA LYS A 544 14.20 3.83 -8.02
C LYS A 544 13.55 2.52 -7.57
N VAL A 545 13.23 1.62 -8.48
CA VAL A 545 12.65 0.30 -8.16
C VAL A 545 13.55 -0.46 -7.17
N LEU A 546 14.87 -0.47 -7.40
CA LEU A 546 15.83 -1.09 -6.48
C LEU A 546 15.82 -0.48 -5.08
N SER A 547 15.67 0.85 -4.96
CA SER A 547 15.75 1.55 -3.67
C SER A 547 14.62 1.19 -2.68
N TYR A 548 13.52 0.64 -3.19
CA TYR A 548 12.40 0.15 -2.39
C TYR A 548 12.56 -1.32 -1.97
N LEU A 549 13.66 -1.98 -2.34
CA LEU A 549 13.90 -3.37 -1.93
C LEU A 549 14.70 -3.41 -0.63
N ASN A 550 14.30 -4.28 0.28
CA ASN A 550 15.13 -4.64 1.43
C ASN A 550 16.15 -5.69 0.98
N ILE A 551 17.33 -5.22 0.56
CA ILE A 551 18.41 -6.08 0.07
C ILE A 551 18.88 -7.06 1.16
N GLU A 552 18.91 -6.65 2.43
CA GLU A 552 19.31 -7.52 3.55
C GLU A 552 18.34 -8.68 3.75
N GLU A 553 17.05 -8.45 3.54
CA GLU A 553 16.03 -9.50 3.63
C GLU A 553 16.14 -10.53 2.49
N ILE A 554 16.44 -10.05 1.28
CA ILE A 554 16.60 -10.90 0.08
C ILE A 554 17.93 -11.66 0.11
N ALA A 555 18.97 -11.07 0.73
CA ALA A 555 20.31 -11.63 0.77
C ALA A 555 20.33 -13.04 1.38
N GLY A 556 21.08 -13.92 0.72
CA GLY A 556 21.25 -15.32 1.13
C GLY A 556 20.00 -16.20 0.96
N THR A 557 18.96 -15.76 0.24
CA THR A 557 17.85 -16.63 -0.15
C THR A 557 18.30 -17.71 -1.13
N SER A 558 17.69 -18.90 -1.09
CA SER A 558 17.95 -19.97 -2.07
C SER A 558 17.14 -19.74 -3.34
N LYS A 559 15.88 -19.35 -3.18
CA LYS A 559 14.97 -18.99 -4.29
C LYS A 559 14.39 -17.60 -4.01
N LEU A 560 14.39 -16.72 -5.01
CA LEU A 560 13.71 -15.43 -4.96
C LEU A 560 12.53 -15.46 -5.92
N PHE A 561 11.34 -15.32 -5.36
CA PHE A 561 10.10 -15.28 -6.11
C PHE A 561 9.72 -13.85 -6.50
N ILE A 562 9.30 -13.67 -7.74
CA ILE A 562 8.87 -12.40 -8.29
C ILE A 562 7.54 -12.65 -9.01
N PRO A 563 6.41 -12.58 -8.29
CA PRO A 563 5.09 -12.64 -8.92
C PRO A 563 4.86 -11.35 -9.73
N VAL A 564 4.45 -11.50 -10.98
CA VAL A 564 4.23 -10.38 -11.90
C VAL A 564 2.83 -10.46 -12.49
N CYS A 565 2.09 -9.36 -12.45
CA CYS A 565 0.81 -9.24 -13.14
C CYS A 565 0.99 -8.42 -14.42
N LEU A 566 0.81 -9.07 -15.56
CA LEU A 566 0.87 -8.45 -16.89
C LEU A 566 -0.55 -8.44 -17.47
N GLU A 567 -1.18 -7.28 -17.60
CA GLU A 567 -2.50 -7.14 -18.26
C GLU A 567 -3.59 -8.07 -17.67
N ASN A 568 -3.66 -8.19 -16.34
CA ASN A 568 -4.52 -9.12 -15.59
C ASN A 568 -4.13 -10.60 -15.71
N HIS A 569 -2.92 -10.92 -16.15
CA HIS A 569 -2.37 -12.28 -16.15
C HIS A 569 -1.19 -12.41 -15.19
N TRP A 570 -1.30 -13.34 -14.24
CA TRP A 570 -0.24 -13.62 -13.28
C TRP A 570 0.78 -14.61 -13.86
N ILE A 571 2.06 -14.25 -13.75
CA ILE A 571 3.20 -15.12 -14.01
C ILE A 571 4.13 -15.13 -12.80
N LEU A 572 5.01 -16.12 -12.72
CA LEU A 572 6.07 -16.16 -11.72
C LEU A 572 7.43 -16.14 -12.42
N VAL A 573 8.27 -15.20 -12.01
CA VAL A 573 9.71 -15.28 -12.26
C VAL A 573 10.37 -15.80 -10.97
N CYS A 574 11.16 -16.85 -11.07
CA CYS A 574 11.95 -17.36 -9.95
C CYS A 574 13.43 -17.17 -10.25
N VAL A 575 14.15 -16.46 -9.39
CA VAL A 575 15.62 -16.45 -9.43
C VAL A 575 16.10 -17.58 -8.54
N ASP A 576 16.72 -18.58 -9.17
CA ASP A 576 17.29 -19.72 -8.50
C ASP A 576 18.80 -19.50 -8.32
N ILE A 577 19.19 -19.27 -7.07
CA ILE A 577 20.56 -18.93 -6.71
C ILE A 577 21.46 -20.17 -6.82
N GLU A 578 20.94 -21.36 -6.53
CA GLU A 578 21.70 -22.60 -6.55
C GLU A 578 22.02 -23.02 -7.99
N SER A 579 21.03 -23.01 -8.87
CA SER A 579 21.23 -23.35 -10.29
C SER A 579 21.74 -22.21 -11.15
N ARG A 580 21.86 -21.00 -10.60
CA ARG A 580 22.26 -19.76 -11.30
C ARG A 580 21.40 -19.52 -12.54
N ALA A 581 20.08 -19.60 -12.37
CA ALA A 581 19.11 -19.46 -13.45
C ALA A 581 17.91 -18.60 -13.04
N LEU A 582 17.30 -17.96 -14.04
CA LEU A 582 16.01 -17.28 -13.93
C LEU A 582 14.96 -18.17 -14.61
N LEU A 583 13.98 -18.64 -13.86
CA LEU A 583 12.90 -19.46 -14.38
C LEU A 583 11.68 -18.58 -14.70
N TRP A 584 11.11 -18.76 -15.88
CA TRP A 584 9.85 -18.15 -16.29
C TRP A 584 8.71 -19.16 -16.25
N LEU A 585 7.79 -18.95 -15.33
CA LEU A 585 6.66 -19.85 -15.11
C LEU A 585 5.36 -19.11 -15.47
N ASP A 586 4.86 -19.40 -16.68
CA ASP A 586 3.64 -18.84 -17.25
C ASP A 586 2.70 -19.96 -17.66
N SER A 587 1.54 -20.04 -17.00
CA SER A 587 0.53 -21.07 -17.22
C SER A 587 -0.22 -20.95 -18.56
N LEU A 588 -0.22 -19.77 -19.22
CA LEU A 588 -0.85 -19.52 -20.53
C LEU A 588 0.12 -19.40 -21.70
N ASN A 589 1.40 -19.17 -21.44
CA ASN A 589 2.42 -19.01 -22.48
C ASN A 589 2.19 -17.81 -23.42
N SER A 590 1.76 -16.65 -22.89
CA SER A 590 1.29 -15.52 -23.70
C SER A 590 2.23 -14.31 -23.75
N HIS A 591 3.01 -14.01 -22.70
CA HIS A 591 3.74 -12.72 -22.56
C HIS A 591 5.26 -12.83 -22.75
N HIS A 592 5.70 -13.35 -23.89
CA HIS A 592 7.15 -13.51 -24.16
C HIS A 592 7.89 -12.18 -24.41
N ASP A 593 7.17 -11.10 -24.78
CA ASP A 593 7.73 -9.78 -25.07
C ASP A 593 8.33 -9.08 -23.84
N LYS A 594 7.76 -9.31 -22.64
CA LYS A 594 8.25 -8.70 -21.39
C LYS A 594 9.45 -9.40 -20.79
N LYS A 595 9.78 -10.63 -21.23
CA LYS A 595 10.88 -11.45 -20.68
C LYS A 595 12.22 -10.71 -20.72
N GLY A 596 12.52 -10.07 -21.85
CA GLY A 596 13.81 -9.39 -22.04
C GLY A 596 14.02 -8.24 -21.06
N VAL A 597 12.99 -7.43 -20.81
CA VAL A 597 13.07 -6.28 -19.90
C VAL A 597 13.22 -6.75 -18.45
N ILE A 598 12.41 -7.72 -18.02
CA ILE A 598 12.48 -8.26 -16.65
C ILE A 598 13.83 -8.96 -16.41
N SER A 599 14.25 -9.80 -17.35
CA SER A 599 15.54 -10.52 -17.30
C SER A 599 16.71 -9.54 -17.16
N ARG A 600 16.75 -8.52 -18.03
CA ARG A 600 17.79 -7.50 -18.01
C ARG A 600 17.85 -6.81 -16.65
N TRP A 601 16.71 -6.33 -16.16
CA TRP A 601 16.70 -5.60 -14.89
C TRP A 601 17.14 -6.47 -13.71
N ILE A 602 16.70 -7.73 -13.65
CA ILE A 602 17.15 -8.64 -12.59
C ILE A 602 18.68 -8.80 -12.66
N LYS A 603 19.22 -9.12 -13.83
CA LYS A 603 20.64 -9.43 -14.01
C LYS A 603 21.55 -8.20 -13.85
N GLU A 604 21.17 -7.06 -14.40
CA GLU A 604 22.00 -5.84 -14.46
C GLU A 604 21.89 -4.99 -13.18
N HIS A 605 20.76 -5.07 -12.47
CA HIS A 605 20.48 -4.18 -11.34
C HIS A 605 20.32 -4.92 -10.02
N LEU A 606 19.43 -5.91 -9.96
CA LEU A 606 19.11 -6.59 -8.70
C LEU A 606 20.23 -7.51 -8.24
N MET A 607 20.71 -8.40 -9.12
CA MET A 607 21.68 -9.43 -8.76
C MET A 607 23.05 -8.87 -8.31
N PRO A 608 23.61 -7.81 -8.92
CA PRO A 608 24.82 -7.17 -8.41
C PRO A 608 24.66 -6.60 -7.00
N LYS A 609 23.47 -6.05 -6.67
CA LYS A 609 23.17 -5.59 -5.29
C LYS A 609 23.12 -6.71 -4.27
N LEU A 610 22.88 -7.94 -4.71
CA LEU A 610 22.90 -9.14 -3.88
C LEU A 610 24.29 -9.82 -3.85
N GLY A 611 25.31 -9.23 -4.48
CA GLY A 611 26.67 -9.76 -4.53
C GLY A 611 26.94 -10.75 -5.67
N TYR A 612 26.08 -10.79 -6.69
CA TYR A 612 26.23 -11.67 -7.87
C TYR A 612 26.54 -10.85 -9.13
N ASP A 613 27.75 -10.32 -9.23
CA ASP A 613 28.18 -9.46 -10.34
C ASP A 613 28.23 -10.17 -11.71
N ASN A 614 28.34 -11.51 -11.71
CA ASN A 614 28.35 -12.34 -12.92
C ASN A 614 26.96 -12.82 -13.36
N ALA A 615 25.88 -12.25 -12.83
CA ALA A 615 24.51 -12.68 -13.13
C ALA A 615 24.10 -12.52 -14.61
N GLN A 616 24.85 -11.77 -15.40
CA GLN A 616 24.63 -11.66 -16.85
C GLN A 616 24.67 -13.02 -17.56
N GLU A 617 25.55 -13.91 -17.11
CA GLU A 617 25.77 -15.24 -17.66
C GLU A 617 24.67 -16.25 -17.28
N TRP A 618 23.81 -15.91 -16.32
CA TRP A 618 22.79 -16.81 -15.80
C TRP A 618 21.75 -17.10 -16.87
N GLN A 619 21.32 -18.36 -16.98
CA GLN A 619 20.37 -18.75 -18.02
C GLN A 619 18.96 -18.26 -17.66
N PHE A 620 18.18 -17.89 -18.69
CA PHE A 620 16.76 -17.59 -18.52
C PHE A 620 15.96 -18.73 -19.17
N LEU A 621 15.32 -19.55 -18.34
CA LEU A 621 14.79 -20.85 -18.72
C LEU A 621 13.26 -20.91 -18.57
N GLU A 622 12.63 -21.68 -19.45
CA GLU A 622 11.23 -22.09 -19.32
C GLU A 622 11.21 -23.58 -18.92
N PRO A 623 10.65 -23.95 -17.75
CA PRO A 623 10.53 -25.35 -17.37
C PRO A 623 9.72 -26.16 -18.40
N VAL A 624 10.22 -27.32 -18.80
CA VAL A 624 9.64 -28.16 -19.88
C VAL A 624 8.27 -28.73 -19.49
N ASP A 625 8.14 -29.22 -18.25
CA ASP A 625 6.93 -29.90 -17.75
C ASP A 625 6.07 -28.99 -16.86
N LEU A 626 5.87 -27.73 -17.27
CA LEU A 626 5.10 -26.78 -16.49
C LEU A 626 3.58 -27.04 -16.62
N PRO A 627 2.84 -27.25 -15.51
CA PRO A 627 1.38 -27.39 -15.55
C PRO A 627 0.71 -26.18 -16.20
N ARG A 628 -0.15 -26.39 -17.20
CA ARG A 628 -0.82 -25.30 -17.93
C ARG A 628 -2.25 -25.08 -17.44
N GLN A 629 -2.69 -23.82 -17.47
CA GLN A 629 -4.08 -23.49 -17.19
C GLN A 629 -4.94 -23.64 -18.45
N THR A 630 -6.21 -23.97 -18.27
CA THR A 630 -7.17 -24.10 -19.39
C THR A 630 -8.27 -23.04 -19.37
N ASN A 631 -8.23 -22.11 -18.41
CA ASN A 631 -9.16 -20.99 -18.31
C ASN A 631 -8.41 -19.65 -18.16
N GLY A 632 -9.11 -18.53 -18.14
CA GLY A 632 -8.50 -17.19 -18.07
C GLY A 632 -8.35 -16.59 -16.65
N VAL A 633 -8.62 -17.33 -15.58
CA VAL A 633 -8.76 -16.76 -14.23
C VAL A 633 -7.93 -17.44 -13.15
N ASP A 634 -7.38 -18.62 -13.43
CA ASP A 634 -6.62 -19.41 -12.46
C ASP A 634 -5.13 -19.09 -12.38
N CYS A 635 -4.62 -18.16 -13.21
CA CYS A 635 -3.19 -17.83 -13.29
C CYS A 635 -2.54 -17.55 -11.94
N GLY A 636 -3.21 -16.81 -11.05
CA GLY A 636 -2.69 -16.56 -9.71
C GLY A 636 -2.64 -17.80 -8.81
N ILE A 637 -3.52 -18.78 -9.01
CA ILE A 637 -3.46 -20.08 -8.32
C ILE A 637 -2.25 -20.88 -8.79
N PHE A 638 -2.00 -20.91 -10.11
CA PHE A 638 -0.82 -21.53 -10.69
C PHE A 638 0.46 -20.87 -10.15
N VAL A 639 0.55 -19.53 -10.14
CA VAL A 639 1.70 -18.79 -9.59
C VAL A 639 1.99 -19.16 -8.13
N MET A 640 0.96 -19.17 -7.27
CA MET A 640 1.13 -19.58 -5.86
C MET A 640 1.60 -21.03 -5.73
N LYS A 641 1.12 -21.93 -6.59
CA LYS A 641 1.46 -23.35 -6.52
C LYS A 641 2.80 -23.69 -7.17
N TYR A 642 3.21 -22.95 -8.20
CA TYR A 642 4.58 -23.00 -8.69
C TYR A 642 5.57 -22.61 -7.61
N ALA A 643 5.31 -21.52 -6.88
CA ALA A 643 6.18 -21.10 -5.78
C ALA A 643 6.19 -22.10 -4.61
N ASP A 644 5.04 -22.67 -4.24
CA ASP A 644 4.96 -23.70 -3.20
C ASP A 644 5.75 -24.96 -3.59
N CYS A 645 5.66 -25.37 -4.86
CA CYS A 645 6.48 -26.44 -5.42
C CYS A 645 7.96 -26.09 -5.31
N LEU A 646 8.39 -24.94 -5.87
CA LEU A 646 9.79 -24.48 -5.85
C LEU A 646 10.37 -24.32 -4.44
N ALA A 647 9.54 -24.03 -3.43
CA ALA A 647 9.95 -23.98 -2.02
C ALA A 647 10.16 -25.37 -1.38
N LEU A 648 9.65 -26.43 -2.01
CA LEU A 648 9.84 -27.84 -1.67
C LEU A 648 10.86 -28.51 -2.59
N GLY A 649 10.97 -28.10 -3.85
CA GLY A 649 11.87 -28.67 -4.86
C GLY A 649 11.46 -28.29 -6.28
N ASP A 650 12.16 -28.79 -7.29
CA ASP A 650 11.94 -28.39 -8.69
C ASP A 650 10.98 -29.34 -9.44
N HIS A 651 9.88 -29.74 -8.77
CA HIS A 651 8.86 -30.64 -9.31
C HIS A 651 7.47 -30.01 -9.23
N PHE A 652 6.69 -30.11 -10.32
CA PHE A 652 5.33 -29.54 -10.41
C PHE A 652 4.25 -30.62 -10.60
N PRO A 653 4.04 -31.53 -9.63
CA PRO A 653 3.20 -32.71 -9.83
C PRO A 653 1.70 -32.38 -9.70
N PHE A 654 1.19 -31.37 -10.40
CA PHE A 654 -0.22 -31.00 -10.36
C PHE A 654 -0.76 -30.61 -11.74
N THR A 655 -2.08 -30.55 -11.85
CA THR A 655 -2.78 -30.24 -13.09
C THR A 655 -3.92 -29.25 -12.85
N GLN A 656 -4.54 -28.77 -13.92
CA GLN A 656 -5.75 -27.94 -13.85
C GLN A 656 -6.89 -28.59 -13.02
N GLN A 657 -6.96 -29.92 -12.97
CA GLN A 657 -8.00 -30.64 -12.21
C GLN A 657 -7.86 -30.45 -10.70
N ASP A 658 -6.65 -30.14 -10.21
CA ASP A 658 -6.37 -29.93 -8.80
C ASP A 658 -6.72 -28.50 -8.33
N ILE A 659 -6.96 -27.57 -9.26
CA ILE A 659 -7.17 -26.14 -8.95
C ILE A 659 -8.36 -25.86 -8.02
N PRO A 660 -9.53 -26.50 -8.17
CA PRO A 660 -10.63 -26.33 -7.22
C PRO A 660 -10.25 -26.70 -5.78
N LEU A 661 -9.39 -27.72 -5.61
CA LEU A 661 -8.86 -28.13 -4.31
C LEU A 661 -7.86 -27.08 -3.80
N PHE A 662 -6.95 -26.61 -4.67
CA PHE A 662 -5.94 -25.61 -4.30
C PHE A 662 -6.54 -24.28 -3.89
N ARG A 663 -7.57 -23.81 -4.60
CA ARG A 663 -8.36 -22.63 -4.24
C ARG A 663 -8.84 -22.69 -2.78
N ARG A 664 -9.41 -23.82 -2.39
CA ARG A 664 -9.88 -24.08 -1.01
C ARG A 664 -8.74 -24.24 0.01
N HIS A 665 -7.63 -24.86 -0.39
CA HIS A 665 -6.43 -24.95 0.45
C HIS A 665 -5.84 -23.58 0.76
N ILE A 666 -5.60 -22.77 -0.27
CA ILE A 666 -5.06 -21.41 -0.16
C ILE A 666 -5.97 -20.57 0.72
N PHE A 667 -7.29 -20.67 0.53
CA PHE A 667 -8.27 -20.02 1.40
C PHE A 667 -8.02 -20.35 2.87
N LEU A 668 -7.91 -21.64 3.22
CA LEU A 668 -7.71 -22.06 4.60
C LEU A 668 -6.35 -21.67 5.15
N ASP A 669 -5.31 -21.74 4.33
CA ASP A 669 -3.94 -21.41 4.70
C ASP A 669 -3.85 -19.91 5.07
N ILE A 670 -4.37 -19.02 4.22
CA ILE A 670 -4.46 -17.58 4.48
C ILE A 670 -5.37 -17.29 5.66
N TYR A 671 -6.57 -17.92 5.71
CA TYR A 671 -7.48 -17.73 6.83
C TYR A 671 -6.87 -18.12 8.18
N ARG A 672 -5.93 -19.07 8.21
CA ARG A 672 -5.23 -19.47 9.44
C ARG A 672 -4.00 -18.63 9.75
N GLY A 673 -3.41 -18.00 8.74
CA GLY A 673 -2.12 -17.36 8.85
C GLY A 673 -0.94 -18.31 8.79
N LYS A 674 -1.14 -19.54 8.32
CA LYS A 674 -0.07 -20.54 8.20
C LYS A 674 -0.41 -21.58 7.14
N LEU A 675 0.60 -21.99 6.37
CA LEU A 675 0.49 -23.16 5.50
C LEU A 675 0.21 -24.39 6.36
N ARG A 676 -0.57 -25.32 5.83
CA ARG A 676 -0.76 -26.62 6.48
C ARG A 676 0.60 -27.25 6.76
N PRO A 677 0.92 -27.61 8.01
CA PRO A 677 2.06 -28.47 8.26
C PRO A 677 1.80 -29.74 7.49
N GLN A 678 2.83 -30.25 6.82
CA GLN A 678 2.70 -31.56 6.22
C GLN A 678 2.23 -32.58 7.25
N ILE A 679 1.71 -33.69 6.73
CA ILE A 679 1.69 -34.96 7.43
C ILE A 679 3.15 -35.34 7.69
N LEU A 680 3.77 -34.69 8.67
CA LEU A 680 4.83 -35.33 9.44
C LEU A 680 4.12 -36.58 9.95
N SER A 681 4.47 -37.74 9.38
CA SER A 681 4.04 -39.01 9.92
C SER A 681 4.18 -38.94 11.44
N LYS A 682 3.28 -39.57 12.21
CA LYS A 682 3.35 -39.52 13.69
C LYS A 682 4.78 -39.79 14.21
N ASN A 683 5.57 -40.56 13.46
CA ASN A 683 6.99 -40.86 13.69
C ASN A 683 7.94 -39.64 13.63
N PHE A 684 7.69 -38.63 12.79
CA PHE A 684 8.54 -37.44 12.67
C PHE A 684 8.30 -36.42 13.80
N ARG A 685 7.09 -36.37 14.38
CA ARG A 685 6.80 -35.53 15.56
C ARG A 685 7.50 -36.03 16.82
N ALA A 686 7.61 -37.35 16.98
CA ALA A 686 8.32 -37.96 18.11
C ALA A 686 9.85 -37.70 18.06
N TYR A 687 10.40 -37.47 16.87
CA TYR A 687 11.84 -37.30 16.65
C TYR A 687 12.34 -35.85 16.79
N TYR A 688 11.45 -34.86 16.76
CA TYR A 688 11.81 -33.42 16.77
C TYR A 688 11.47 -32.70 18.08
N TYR A 689 10.63 -33.32 18.92
CA TYR A 689 10.28 -32.84 20.27
C TYR A 689 10.91 -33.69 21.38
N ALA A 690 11.74 -34.66 21.01
CA ALA A 690 12.71 -35.33 21.89
C ALA A 690 14.08 -34.72 21.64
#